data_AF-V7Q178-F1
#
_entry.id   AF-V7Q178-F1
#
_cell.length_a   1.000
_cell.length_b   1.000
_cell.length_c   1.000
_cell.angle_alpha   90.00
_cell.angle_beta   90.00
_cell.angle_gamma   90.00
#
_symmetry.space_group_name_H-M   'P 1'
#
loop_
_entity.id
_entity.type
_entity.pdbx_description
1 polymer ?
#
loop_
_entity_poly.entity_id
_entity_poly.type
_entity_poly.pdbx_seq_one_letter_code
_entity_poly.pdbx_strand_id
1 'polypeptide(L)'
;MKKLKNSSFSFYKKFLSIMFFCAVFTNGFFITRAFAFNEDITQINFVTLPQEIMLDTFSSIITIQAQNTNGESLALGETGHLVLSSTSSTGVFYNANSDSCTDELTNPFKLTINSNWSKKGFCYKDITSGTHTITAYIYEKDWTPITQDIVIIGEEESTPNIFTEITEDIIEDMTWTKENSPYVVSSSINIQKNATLNIEAGVIVKFDTDTYLIVDGALNALGTEEFPVVFTSINDDTVGGDTNDDGESVGSENDWGSILFKSIDKESRLENSISRYSFGGITSYYSAGLEILGLDIDNEILYFGSVGILENIKSTGLYLYDGSELIVKNLKIEKENKYLILLEQSKLDLSDSSINGNNTDLVSVYNKSEAIFDNVSLSNMYEKGMVFYVYQESDLSLNNSDILSNYSGLDISKGSYLNFKNSVLYCDNDGIYVYNNSVLDMDNGEVSCLHDGILIYGNTNANIKNSKISDSLDVGILVFSNDSNSDINILKSEIFNNEYGFVVFNSGIKVNDNYIHDNFSYGAFTNTILDLDFTSNFWGDKSGPAHSSNVPGLGDSISDHILYDPFLKYNPLEKRKDPVILIPGITGTYLYKDYDDYDEIWPNAGSVIFSIRDSFLKDLSLDYNGEQNLNKPIINGDIIRSIESLGVHVFDLLIEDLINQGYVENENLFVFPYDWRFSTFESSDLLKDKIDNILLNGEYEKVDIVAHSMGGLISKEYISKYGKDKIDQLIFLGTPQLGAPKAFKALEYGDSMGFEKFEVPLLRPKTAKFISQNMPSVYELLPSRKYIDKDEGYIIDNRDKEFIRLDYDQTKNLMIEDGRNPLMYPFAEDLHSTIDDLDLSGMETYNFVGCGFGTIGGIEFTKKLSWKKLFLEEKDDYNIIYTDGDETVPLVSAINTIGSKIYFTKGFSHGSLPTSPEIREGILSLLKDGNVEMNENITEDVTSCKILGKIPSVHSPASLHIYDEDGNHTGVNEDGDVEYGIEGVSFDMIDDVSYAFLPDGEDYKVIIKAEDTGGYDLRVEEQDGDTITDTKSWSMVPLKTLESTSELIFGDGEYSLLVDDNGDGEIDNTYEESFDGTEEAKKITTIKKSTGSYSGNYLVNNYKTSNIYTPEVKNLVNQSGKMEDINEDQIYLENEKTEEIEDMSNENEEEYRDVIDEDKLLASVGDTKTSINLLWPALVLFGFLLILLAKMFIKL
;
A
#
# COMPACT_ATOMS: atom_id res chain seq x y z
N MET A 1 31.01 30.05 19.55
CA MET A 1 32.10 29.45 20.37
C MET A 1 31.67 27.99 20.58
N LYS A 2 32.29 26.94 20.04
CA LYS A 2 33.66 26.38 20.20
C LYS A 2 34.00 25.97 21.67
N LYS A 3 34.00 24.63 21.91
CA LYS A 3 34.40 23.86 23.12
C LYS A 3 33.41 23.95 24.30
N LEU A 4 32.93 22.84 24.86
CA LEU A 4 33.71 21.74 25.47
C LEU A 4 33.13 20.33 25.26
N LYS A 5 34.02 19.33 25.26
CA LYS A 5 33.72 17.88 25.21
C LYS A 5 33.73 17.26 26.62
N ASN A 6 32.89 16.24 26.79
CA ASN A 6 33.03 15.04 27.63
C ASN A 6 33.62 15.12 29.05
N SER A 7 32.83 14.64 30.01
CA SER A 7 33.33 13.76 31.09
C SER A 7 32.40 12.54 31.25
N SER A 8 33.00 11.36 31.15
CA SER A 8 32.40 10.01 31.31
C SER A 8 31.64 9.84 32.64
N PHE A 9 30.47 9.18 32.67
CA PHE A 9 30.22 7.72 32.62
C PHE A 9 30.62 6.95 33.91
N SER A 10 29.76 5.98 34.30
CA SER A 10 29.95 4.96 35.36
C SER A 10 29.48 5.26 36.80
N PHE A 11 28.16 5.24 37.01
CA PHE A 11 27.59 4.53 38.19
C PHE A 11 26.17 4.02 37.93
N TYR A 12 26.01 2.96 37.11
CA TYR A 12 25.13 1.80 37.41
C TYR A 12 25.28 0.66 36.38
N LYS A 13 26.51 0.16 36.23
CA LYS A 13 26.74 -1.16 35.59
C LYS A 13 26.40 -2.27 36.59
N LYS A 14 25.11 -2.36 36.98
CA LYS A 14 24.59 -3.40 37.89
C LYS A 14 23.05 -3.46 37.96
N PHE A 15 22.37 -3.67 36.82
CA PHE A 15 21.21 -4.57 36.71
C PHE A 15 20.85 -4.80 35.23
N LEU A 16 21.57 -5.72 34.59
CA LEU A 16 21.15 -6.34 33.33
C LEU A 16 21.11 -7.86 33.59
N SER A 17 19.93 -8.36 33.94
CA SER A 17 19.52 -9.77 34.01
C SER A 17 18.12 -9.82 34.62
N ILE A 18 17.22 -10.66 34.08
CA ILE A 18 15.80 -10.79 34.44
C ILE A 18 14.94 -9.58 34.02
N MET A 19 14.62 -9.49 32.72
CA MET A 19 13.40 -10.14 32.20
C MET A 19 13.57 -10.42 30.71
N PHE A 20 13.29 -11.65 30.33
CA PHE A 20 13.36 -12.17 28.97
C PHE A 20 12.06 -12.98 28.80
N PHE A 21 11.33 -12.77 27.70
CA PHE A 21 10.18 -13.56 27.22
C PHE A 21 8.94 -13.69 28.14
N CYS A 22 7.79 -13.20 27.64
CA CYS A 22 6.63 -14.04 27.30
C CYS A 22 5.65 -13.30 26.37
N ALA A 23 4.80 -14.05 25.67
CA ALA A 23 4.21 -13.66 24.38
C ALA A 23 2.73 -13.19 24.42
N VAL A 24 2.24 -12.86 23.21
CA VAL A 24 0.88 -12.42 22.86
C VAL A 24 -0.15 -13.55 22.98
N PHE A 25 -1.44 -13.18 23.10
CA PHE A 25 -2.65 -14.02 23.11
C PHE A 25 -2.84 -14.90 24.38
N THR A 26 -4.02 -15.02 24.99
CA THR A 26 -5.39 -15.02 24.44
C THR A 26 -6.46 -14.46 25.41
N ASN A 27 -7.56 -13.96 24.84
CA ASN A 27 -8.92 -14.02 25.39
C ASN A 27 -9.86 -14.02 24.17
N GLY A 28 -10.70 -15.03 23.90
CA GLY A 28 -10.75 -16.37 24.49
C GLY A 28 -11.79 -17.23 23.75
N PHE A 29 -11.65 -18.56 23.83
CA PHE A 29 -12.74 -19.49 23.52
C PHE A 29 -12.74 -20.62 24.55
N PHE A 30 -13.86 -20.81 25.24
CA PHE A 30 -14.01 -21.82 26.29
C PHE A 30 -14.08 -23.23 25.68
N ILE A 31 -13.03 -24.03 25.85
CA ILE A 31 -13.16 -25.49 25.92
C ILE A 31 -12.40 -25.98 27.16
N THR A 32 -13.10 -26.76 27.98
CA THR A 32 -12.68 -27.22 29.30
C THR A 32 -11.36 -28.02 29.29
N ARG A 33 -10.36 -27.59 30.07
CA ARG A 33 -9.32 -28.49 30.58
C ARG A 33 -9.48 -28.71 32.08
N ALA A 34 -9.46 -29.98 32.47
CA ALA A 34 -9.56 -30.40 33.86
C ALA A 34 -8.30 -30.03 34.66
N PHE A 35 -8.43 -30.00 35.98
CA PHE A 35 -7.29 -30.00 36.90
C PHE A 35 -6.46 -31.28 36.69
N ALA A 36 -5.32 -31.16 36.00
CA ALA A 36 -4.26 -32.16 36.06
C ALA A 36 -3.39 -31.85 37.28
N PHE A 37 -3.23 -32.85 38.17
CA PHE A 37 -2.26 -32.76 39.25
C PHE A 37 -0.84 -32.72 38.66
N ASN A 38 0.07 -32.02 39.32
CA ASN A 38 1.49 -32.11 38.99
C ASN A 38 1.97 -33.52 39.36
N GLU A 39 2.16 -34.39 38.37
CA GLU A 39 2.62 -35.75 38.62
C GLU A 39 4.12 -35.75 38.88
N ASP A 40 4.52 -36.10 40.11
CA ASP A 40 5.93 -36.24 40.47
C ASP A 40 6.59 -37.37 39.64
N ILE A 41 7.84 -37.17 39.22
CA ILE A 41 8.65 -38.26 38.67
C ILE A 41 8.86 -39.32 39.76
N THR A 42 8.52 -40.57 39.43
CA THR A 42 8.65 -41.71 40.37
C THR A 42 9.65 -42.76 39.91
N GLN A 43 10.15 -42.69 38.67
CA GLN A 43 11.03 -43.71 38.08
C GLN A 43 11.88 -43.16 36.94
N ILE A 44 12.86 -43.97 36.51
CA ILE A 44 13.56 -43.85 35.23
C ILE A 44 13.34 -45.13 34.42
N ASN A 45 13.45 -45.08 33.10
CA ASN A 45 13.41 -46.25 32.22
C ASN A 45 14.36 -46.11 31.03
N PHE A 46 14.83 -47.25 30.50
CA PHE A 46 15.48 -47.32 29.18
C PHE A 46 14.42 -47.14 28.09
N VAL A 47 14.68 -46.26 27.12
CA VAL A 47 13.79 -46.04 25.97
C VAL A 47 14.39 -46.50 24.64
N THR A 48 15.68 -46.84 24.63
CA THR A 48 16.32 -47.62 23.58
C THR A 48 16.09 -49.12 23.82
N LEU A 49 15.92 -49.89 22.76
CA LEU A 49 15.87 -51.36 22.85
C LEU A 49 17.25 -51.94 23.21
N PRO A 50 17.30 -53.18 23.77
CA PRO A 50 18.55 -53.94 23.92
C PRO A 50 19.35 -53.97 22.62
N GLN A 51 20.67 -53.84 22.72
CA GLN A 51 21.57 -53.77 21.57
C GLN A 51 22.49 -54.99 21.50
N GLU A 52 22.81 -55.39 20.28
CA GLU A 52 23.92 -56.28 19.96
C GLU A 52 25.06 -55.40 19.44
N ILE A 53 26.27 -55.55 19.98
CA ILE A 53 27.43 -54.68 19.72
C ILE A 53 28.63 -55.58 19.43
N MET A 54 29.44 -55.23 18.43
CA MET A 54 30.69 -55.94 18.15
C MET A 54 31.73 -55.70 19.25
N LEU A 55 32.58 -56.69 19.48
CA LEU A 55 33.65 -56.62 20.47
C LEU A 55 34.59 -55.42 20.19
N ASP A 56 34.92 -54.66 21.23
CA ASP A 56 35.67 -53.39 21.17
C ASP A 56 35.04 -52.25 20.33
N THR A 57 33.75 -52.31 19.96
CA THR A 57 33.06 -51.16 19.32
C THR A 57 32.15 -50.41 20.29
N PHE A 58 31.71 -49.20 19.89
CA PHE A 58 30.72 -48.42 20.65
C PHE A 58 29.30 -48.88 20.35
N SER A 59 28.46 -48.93 21.39
CA SER A 59 27.01 -48.98 21.24
C SER A 59 26.52 -47.75 20.45
N SER A 60 25.37 -47.88 19.77
CA SER A 60 24.57 -46.69 19.48
C SER A 60 24.08 -46.05 20.79
N ILE A 61 23.69 -44.77 20.78
CA ILE A 61 23.44 -43.99 21.99
C ILE A 61 22.27 -44.59 22.81
N ILE A 62 22.60 -45.22 23.94
CA ILE A 62 21.64 -45.79 24.89
C ILE A 62 21.00 -44.65 25.66
N THR A 63 19.66 -44.58 25.64
CA THR A 63 18.92 -43.44 26.23
C THR A 63 18.07 -43.88 27.42
N ILE A 64 18.27 -43.19 28.55
CA ILE A 64 17.42 -43.28 29.75
C ILE A 64 16.55 -42.04 29.86
N GLN A 65 15.30 -42.22 30.27
CA GLN A 65 14.28 -41.18 30.45
C GLN A 65 13.75 -41.16 31.89
N ALA A 66 13.51 -39.97 32.46
CA ALA A 66 12.72 -39.82 33.69
C ALA A 66 11.22 -39.85 33.37
N GLN A 67 10.45 -40.63 34.15
CA GLN A 67 9.02 -40.85 33.93
C GLN A 67 8.19 -40.70 35.20
N ASN A 68 6.97 -40.17 35.06
CA ASN A 68 5.92 -40.27 36.08
C ASN A 68 5.37 -41.71 36.18
N THR A 69 4.36 -41.92 37.03
CA THR A 69 3.70 -43.23 37.18
C THR A 69 3.01 -43.73 35.91
N ASN A 70 2.71 -42.84 34.96
CA ASN A 70 2.04 -43.16 33.70
C ASN A 70 3.03 -43.44 32.54
N GLY A 71 4.34 -43.25 32.75
CA GLY A 71 5.38 -43.44 31.73
C GLY A 71 5.71 -42.20 30.88
N GLU A 72 5.14 -41.03 31.21
CA GLU A 72 5.33 -39.79 30.47
C GLU A 72 6.64 -39.08 30.87
N SER A 73 7.29 -38.44 29.89
CA SER A 73 8.57 -37.75 30.09
C SER A 73 8.38 -36.40 30.78
N LEU A 74 8.94 -36.21 31.98
CA LEU A 74 9.04 -34.89 32.62
C LEU A 74 10.48 -34.63 33.06
N ALA A 75 10.80 -33.36 33.36
CA ALA A 75 12.10 -32.99 33.87
C ALA A 75 12.25 -33.35 35.37
N LEU A 76 13.46 -33.69 35.81
CA LEU A 76 13.72 -34.11 37.20
C LEU A 76 13.46 -33.02 38.27
N GLY A 77 13.46 -31.74 37.89
CA GLY A 77 13.24 -30.61 38.80
C GLY A 77 14.46 -30.23 39.65
N GLU A 78 15.39 -31.16 39.89
CA GLU A 78 16.65 -30.93 40.61
C GLU A 78 17.84 -31.62 39.92
N THR A 79 19.05 -31.07 40.13
CA THR A 79 20.28 -31.63 39.56
C THR A 79 20.77 -32.81 40.40
N GLY A 80 21.06 -33.94 39.75
CA GLY A 80 21.52 -35.17 40.41
C GLY A 80 22.62 -35.89 39.63
N HIS A 81 22.89 -37.14 40.02
CA HIS A 81 23.85 -38.01 39.35
C HIS A 81 23.20 -39.36 38.99
N LEU A 82 23.16 -39.66 37.69
CA LEU A 82 22.86 -40.98 37.16
C LEU A 82 24.11 -41.86 37.33
N VAL A 83 23.98 -42.97 38.06
CA VAL A 83 25.05 -43.95 38.28
C VAL A 83 24.81 -45.14 37.37
N LEU A 84 25.87 -45.55 36.65
CA LEU A 84 25.86 -46.69 35.73
C LEU A 84 26.80 -47.79 36.22
N SER A 85 26.45 -49.04 35.94
CA SER A 85 27.31 -50.21 36.15
C SER A 85 26.96 -51.33 35.16
N SER A 86 27.91 -52.24 34.91
CA SER A 86 27.68 -53.44 34.08
C SER A 86 28.05 -54.70 34.87
N THR A 87 27.47 -55.85 34.50
CA THR A 87 27.92 -57.17 34.96
C THR A 87 29.27 -57.58 34.36
N SER A 88 29.67 -56.97 33.25
CA SER A 88 30.99 -57.16 32.65
C SER A 88 32.07 -56.48 33.50
N SER A 89 33.16 -57.19 33.77
CA SER A 89 34.35 -56.63 34.40
C SER A 89 35.20 -55.75 33.47
N THR A 90 34.89 -55.74 32.17
CA THR A 90 35.60 -54.96 31.14
C THR A 90 34.70 -53.91 30.46
N GLY A 91 33.43 -53.83 30.84
CA GLY A 91 32.48 -52.85 30.33
C GLY A 91 32.78 -51.43 30.76
N VAL A 92 32.84 -50.50 29.82
CA VAL A 92 33.12 -49.08 30.05
C VAL A 92 32.02 -48.23 29.43
N PHE A 93 31.63 -47.17 30.15
CA PHE A 93 30.60 -46.22 29.72
C PHE A 93 31.21 -44.90 29.27
N TYR A 94 30.59 -44.24 28.29
CA TYR A 94 31.06 -43.00 27.68
C TYR A 94 29.92 -41.99 27.62
N ASN A 95 30.24 -40.70 27.76
CA ASN A 95 29.26 -39.62 27.59
C ASN A 95 28.85 -39.51 26.10
N ALA A 96 27.64 -39.02 25.81
CA ALA A 96 27.15 -38.86 24.44
C ALA A 96 26.57 -37.45 24.21
N ASN A 97 26.79 -36.95 22.98
CA ASN A 97 26.11 -35.78 22.42
C ASN A 97 24.89 -36.24 21.60
N SER A 98 24.37 -35.44 20.67
CA SER A 98 23.23 -35.82 19.82
C SER A 98 23.50 -37.07 18.98
N ASP A 99 24.68 -37.13 18.35
CA ASP A 99 24.96 -38.09 17.27
C ASP A 99 26.28 -38.87 17.44
N SER A 100 26.98 -38.71 18.57
CA SER A 100 28.29 -39.37 18.80
C SER A 100 28.62 -39.64 20.28
N CYS A 101 29.41 -40.69 20.47
CA CYS A 101 30.06 -41.04 21.74
C CYS A 101 31.32 -40.18 21.96
N THR A 102 31.55 -39.77 23.20
CA THR A 102 32.58 -38.78 23.59
C THR A 102 33.44 -39.31 24.74
N ASP A 103 33.66 -38.54 25.81
CA ASP A 103 34.62 -38.86 26.87
C ASP A 103 34.24 -40.12 27.67
N GLU A 104 35.26 -40.92 28.00
CA GLU A 104 35.16 -42.09 28.89
C GLU A 104 34.76 -41.67 30.31
N LEU A 105 33.79 -42.36 30.90
CA LEU A 105 33.42 -42.18 32.29
C LEU A 105 34.34 -43.00 33.20
N THR A 106 34.78 -42.41 34.32
CA THR A 106 35.59 -43.11 35.32
C THR A 106 34.73 -43.80 36.38
N ASN A 107 35.08 -45.01 36.81
CA ASN A 107 34.41 -45.75 37.89
C ASN A 107 34.48 -45.01 39.26
N PRO A 108 33.37 -44.79 39.99
CA PRO A 108 31.99 -45.16 39.67
C PRO A 108 31.42 -44.30 38.54
N PHE A 109 30.97 -44.97 37.47
CA PHE A 109 30.52 -44.34 36.23
C PHE A 109 29.30 -43.46 36.53
N LYS A 110 29.49 -42.13 36.44
CA LYS A 110 28.49 -41.13 36.85
C LYS A 110 28.30 -40.08 35.77
N LEU A 111 27.03 -39.82 35.43
CA LEU A 111 26.62 -38.72 34.57
C LEU A 111 25.85 -37.69 35.40
N THR A 112 26.25 -36.43 35.32
CA THR A 112 25.48 -35.32 35.89
C THR A 112 24.24 -35.08 35.03
N ILE A 113 23.09 -35.03 35.68
CA ILE A 113 21.79 -34.71 35.07
C ILE A 113 21.27 -33.44 35.71
N ASN A 114 21.02 -32.41 34.91
CA ASN A 114 20.60 -31.09 35.38
C ASN A 114 19.11 -31.08 35.73
N SER A 115 18.63 -30.10 36.50
CA SER A 115 17.21 -30.00 36.88
C SER A 115 16.21 -29.95 35.72
N ASN A 116 16.61 -29.45 34.55
CA ASN A 116 15.79 -29.41 33.32
C ASN A 116 15.88 -30.69 32.47
N TRP A 117 16.60 -31.72 32.94
CA TRP A 117 16.83 -32.95 32.21
C TRP A 117 15.63 -33.89 32.26
N SER A 118 15.27 -34.48 31.11
CA SER A 118 14.28 -35.56 30.98
C SER A 118 14.79 -36.81 30.25
N LYS A 119 15.87 -36.71 29.45
CA LYS A 119 16.49 -37.82 28.69
C LYS A 119 18.03 -37.69 28.61
N LYS A 120 18.79 -38.76 28.90
CA LYS A 120 20.28 -38.79 28.80
C LYS A 120 20.68 -39.92 27.87
N GLY A 121 21.44 -39.57 26.83
CA GLY A 121 22.24 -40.52 26.07
C GLY A 121 23.58 -40.83 26.74
N PHE A 122 24.03 -42.07 26.61
CA PHE A 122 25.40 -42.51 26.87
C PHE A 122 25.74 -43.67 25.93
N CYS A 123 27.03 -44.00 25.79
CA CYS A 123 27.47 -45.17 25.04
C CYS A 123 28.12 -46.20 25.96
N TYR A 124 28.15 -47.46 25.50
CA TYR A 124 28.80 -48.58 26.16
C TYR A 124 29.76 -49.26 25.18
N LYS A 125 30.95 -49.65 25.65
CA LYS A 125 31.95 -50.42 24.89
C LYS A 125 32.56 -51.48 25.80
N ASP A 126 32.83 -52.66 25.25
CA ASP A 126 33.29 -53.83 26.02
C ASP A 126 34.16 -54.74 25.15
N ILE A 127 35.14 -55.40 25.78
CA ILE A 127 36.08 -56.34 25.14
C ILE A 127 35.82 -57.80 25.52
N THR A 128 34.78 -58.09 26.31
CA THR A 128 34.37 -59.45 26.66
C THR A 128 33.06 -59.80 25.96
N SER A 129 33.11 -60.75 25.01
CA SER A 129 31.92 -61.29 24.34
C SER A 129 30.94 -61.96 25.31
N GLY A 130 29.65 -61.88 25.01
CA GLY A 130 28.55 -62.46 25.78
C GLY A 130 27.48 -61.44 26.15
N THR A 131 26.37 -61.92 26.73
CA THR A 131 25.30 -61.05 27.23
C THR A 131 25.68 -60.48 28.60
N HIS A 132 25.71 -59.15 28.72
CA HIS A 132 25.96 -58.43 29.97
C HIS A 132 24.81 -57.50 30.29
N THR A 133 24.46 -57.39 31.57
CA THR A 133 23.38 -56.51 32.03
C THR A 133 23.96 -55.18 32.49
N ILE A 134 23.57 -54.08 31.82
CA ILE A 134 23.80 -52.73 32.33
C ILE A 134 22.72 -52.37 33.35
N THR A 135 23.10 -51.68 34.41
CA THR A 135 22.22 -51.25 35.52
C THR A 135 22.38 -49.76 35.74
N ALA A 136 21.27 -49.05 35.93
CA ALA A 136 21.24 -47.61 36.12
C ALA A 136 20.32 -47.17 37.27
N TYR A 137 20.74 -46.19 38.06
CA TYR A 137 19.92 -45.57 39.13
C TYR A 137 20.34 -44.12 39.40
N ILE A 138 19.48 -43.34 40.05
CA ILE A 138 19.80 -41.96 40.47
C ILE A 138 20.34 -41.97 41.90
N TYR A 139 21.51 -41.37 42.10
CA TYR A 139 22.13 -41.21 43.42
C TYR A 139 21.21 -40.38 44.34
N GLU A 140 21.05 -40.80 45.60
CA GLU A 140 20.16 -40.18 46.61
C GLU A 140 18.65 -40.23 46.33
N LYS A 141 18.19 -41.00 45.31
CA LYS A 141 16.78 -41.38 45.15
C LYS A 141 16.54 -42.84 45.52
N ASP A 142 15.53 -43.10 46.34
CA ASP A 142 15.05 -44.46 46.69
C ASP A 142 14.20 -45.07 45.55
N TRP A 143 14.63 -44.93 44.29
CA TRP A 143 13.99 -45.56 43.13
C TRP A 143 14.63 -46.90 42.82
N THR A 144 13.83 -47.85 42.33
CA THR A 144 14.32 -49.16 41.89
C THR A 144 15.31 -48.98 40.74
N PRO A 145 16.54 -49.52 40.83
CA PRO A 145 17.46 -49.52 39.69
C PRO A 145 16.87 -50.26 38.49
N ILE A 146 17.05 -49.69 37.30
CA ILE A 146 16.64 -50.32 36.04
C ILE A 146 17.79 -51.09 35.41
N THR A 147 17.47 -52.13 34.65
CA THR A 147 18.42 -53.01 33.99
C THR A 147 18.07 -53.22 32.52
N GLN A 148 19.07 -53.29 31.66
CA GLN A 148 18.96 -53.66 30.25
C GLN A 148 20.10 -54.60 29.88
N ASP A 149 19.81 -55.67 29.15
CA ASP A 149 20.83 -56.55 28.62
C ASP A 149 21.42 -55.98 27.31
N ILE A 150 22.71 -56.22 27.12
CA ILE A 150 23.48 -55.89 25.92
C ILE A 150 24.25 -57.15 25.53
N VAL A 151 24.21 -57.52 24.26
CA VAL A 151 24.95 -58.67 23.73
C VAL A 151 26.23 -58.17 23.08
N ILE A 152 27.39 -58.58 23.60
CA ILE A 152 28.67 -58.32 22.94
C ILE A 152 28.99 -59.51 22.05
N ILE A 153 28.91 -59.32 20.74
CA ILE A 153 29.24 -60.34 19.74
C ILE A 153 30.76 -60.36 19.57
N GLY A 154 31.37 -61.51 19.88
CA GLY A 154 32.76 -61.79 19.48
C GLY A 154 32.80 -62.29 18.04
N GLU A 155 33.93 -62.13 17.36
CA GLU A 155 34.14 -62.56 15.97
C GLU A 155 33.62 -64.01 15.75
N GLU A 156 32.61 -64.16 14.88
CA GLU A 156 32.28 -65.46 14.30
C GLU A 156 33.23 -65.75 13.14
N GLU A 157 33.64 -67.01 13.00
CA GLU A 157 34.46 -67.45 11.86
C GLU A 157 33.71 -67.23 10.54
N SER A 158 34.44 -66.75 9.53
CA SER A 158 33.98 -66.46 8.16
C SER A 158 32.89 -67.41 7.64
N THR A 159 31.69 -66.88 7.38
CA THR A 159 30.79 -67.49 6.40
C THR A 159 31.19 -67.01 5.01
N PRO A 160 31.11 -67.86 3.96
CA PRO A 160 31.59 -67.48 2.63
C PRO A 160 30.68 -66.39 2.06
N ASN A 161 31.29 -65.33 1.53
CA ASN A 161 30.58 -64.27 0.81
C ASN A 161 29.74 -64.85 -0.33
N ILE A 162 28.42 -64.66 -0.25
CA ILE A 162 27.49 -65.04 -1.32
C ILE A 162 27.34 -63.81 -2.21
N PHE A 163 28.15 -63.76 -3.27
CA PHE A 163 28.04 -62.80 -4.35
C PHE A 163 27.70 -63.50 -5.66
N THR A 164 27.14 -62.77 -6.62
CA THR A 164 26.84 -63.30 -7.96
C THR A 164 27.98 -62.95 -8.92
N GLU A 165 28.84 -63.92 -9.22
CA GLU A 165 29.93 -63.73 -10.19
C GLU A 165 29.38 -63.64 -11.63
N ILE A 166 29.84 -62.64 -12.39
CA ILE A 166 29.49 -62.39 -13.78
C ILE A 166 30.77 -62.43 -14.64
N THR A 167 30.83 -63.42 -15.54
CA THR A 167 31.97 -63.71 -16.42
C THR A 167 31.63 -63.82 -17.90
N GLU A 168 30.34 -63.75 -18.27
CA GLU A 168 29.86 -63.92 -19.65
C GLU A 168 29.05 -62.69 -20.11
N ASP A 169 29.03 -62.46 -21.42
CA ASP A 169 28.25 -61.39 -22.07
C ASP A 169 26.74 -61.52 -21.83
N ILE A 170 26.05 -60.38 -21.76
CA ILE A 170 24.58 -60.32 -21.71
C ILE A 170 24.05 -60.38 -23.17
N ILE A 171 23.66 -61.58 -23.60
CA ILE A 171 23.25 -61.87 -24.99
C ILE A 171 21.73 -61.86 -25.23
N GLU A 172 20.93 -61.80 -24.17
CA GLU A 172 19.48 -61.64 -24.18
C GLU A 172 19.03 -60.77 -23.00
N ASP A 173 17.76 -60.35 -22.96
CA ASP A 173 17.26 -59.48 -21.89
C ASP A 173 17.40 -60.15 -20.51
N MET A 174 18.08 -59.48 -19.57
CA MET A 174 18.40 -59.99 -18.23
C MET A 174 18.00 -58.97 -17.16
N THR A 175 17.76 -59.45 -15.93
CA THR A 175 17.56 -58.60 -14.75
C THR A 175 18.51 -58.99 -13.63
N TRP A 176 19.22 -58.01 -13.08
CA TRP A 176 19.98 -58.12 -11.83
C TRP A 176 19.13 -57.62 -10.67
N THR A 177 18.95 -58.46 -9.65
CA THR A 177 17.98 -58.24 -8.57
C THR A 177 18.65 -58.04 -7.22
N LYS A 178 17.99 -57.31 -6.31
CA LYS A 178 18.55 -56.99 -4.99
C LYS A 178 18.85 -58.25 -4.13
N GLU A 179 18.09 -59.33 -4.33
CA GLU A 179 18.29 -60.62 -3.64
C GLU A 179 19.63 -61.30 -3.97
N ASN A 180 20.21 -61.00 -5.13
CA ASN A 180 21.45 -61.60 -5.64
C ASN A 180 22.65 -60.64 -5.60
N SER A 181 22.47 -59.46 -5.01
CA SER A 181 23.50 -58.42 -4.82
C SER A 181 24.42 -58.79 -3.63
N PRO A 182 25.74 -58.53 -3.69
CA PRO A 182 26.46 -57.86 -4.78
C PRO A 182 26.73 -58.76 -5.99
N TYR A 183 26.72 -58.14 -7.17
CA TYR A 183 27.20 -58.72 -8.42
C TYR A 183 28.68 -58.40 -8.59
N VAL A 184 29.52 -59.38 -8.91
CA VAL A 184 30.97 -59.19 -9.13
C VAL A 184 31.30 -59.47 -10.59
N VAL A 185 31.69 -58.43 -11.33
CA VAL A 185 32.10 -58.47 -12.72
C VAL A 185 33.60 -58.78 -12.77
N SER A 186 33.95 -60.07 -12.81
CA SER A 186 35.35 -60.56 -12.79
C SER A 186 36.02 -60.63 -14.16
N SER A 187 35.30 -60.21 -15.21
CA SER A 187 35.85 -60.00 -16.55
C SER A 187 35.09 -58.89 -17.26
N SER A 188 35.68 -58.26 -18.29
CA SER A 188 34.93 -57.26 -19.08
C SER A 188 33.80 -57.94 -19.87
N ILE A 189 32.56 -57.53 -19.63
CA ILE A 189 31.36 -58.10 -20.24
C ILE A 189 30.72 -57.10 -21.21
N ASN A 190 30.06 -57.63 -22.25
CA ASN A 190 29.29 -56.84 -23.20
C ASN A 190 27.79 -57.14 -23.09
N ILE A 191 26.97 -56.09 -22.95
CA ILE A 191 25.55 -56.15 -23.25
C ILE A 191 25.45 -56.05 -24.78
N GLN A 192 25.20 -57.19 -25.43
CA GLN A 192 25.22 -57.26 -26.89
C GLN A 192 23.99 -56.58 -27.51
N LYS A 193 24.09 -56.23 -28.79
CA LYS A 193 23.00 -55.69 -29.61
C LYS A 193 21.71 -56.48 -29.44
N ASN A 194 20.59 -55.79 -29.23
CA ASN A 194 19.25 -56.30 -28.92
C ASN A 194 19.06 -56.89 -27.52
N ALA A 195 20.08 -56.97 -26.67
CA ALA A 195 19.92 -57.35 -25.26
C ALA A 195 19.73 -56.13 -24.35
N THR A 196 19.04 -56.31 -23.23
CA THR A 196 18.76 -55.28 -22.22
C THR A 196 19.16 -55.80 -20.84
N LEU A 197 20.10 -55.15 -20.16
CA LEU A 197 20.38 -55.43 -18.76
C LEU A 197 19.57 -54.47 -17.88
N ASN A 198 18.63 -55.00 -17.12
CA ASN A 198 17.87 -54.24 -16.13
C ASN A 198 18.50 -54.46 -14.74
N ILE A 199 18.70 -53.41 -13.95
CA ILE A 199 19.31 -53.50 -12.61
C ILE A 199 18.34 -52.82 -11.62
N GLU A 200 17.89 -53.58 -10.62
CA GLU A 200 16.93 -53.11 -9.60
C GLU A 200 17.54 -52.14 -8.59
N ALA A 201 16.70 -51.29 -7.98
CA ALA A 201 17.09 -50.37 -6.93
C ALA A 201 17.77 -51.06 -5.74
N GLY A 202 18.91 -50.50 -5.29
CA GLY A 202 19.70 -51.05 -4.20
C GLY A 202 20.62 -52.22 -4.57
N VAL A 203 20.80 -52.53 -5.86
CA VAL A 203 21.82 -53.48 -6.33
C VAL A 203 23.21 -52.84 -6.32
N ILE A 204 24.19 -53.61 -5.88
CA ILE A 204 25.62 -53.26 -5.89
C ILE A 204 26.30 -54.11 -6.97
N VAL A 205 27.08 -53.47 -7.82
CA VAL A 205 27.88 -54.05 -8.90
C VAL A 205 29.34 -53.68 -8.64
N LYS A 206 30.14 -54.69 -8.33
CA LYS A 206 31.58 -54.59 -8.06
C LYS A 206 32.38 -55.05 -9.28
N PHE A 207 33.47 -54.36 -9.59
CA PHE A 207 34.30 -54.62 -10.76
C PHE A 207 35.73 -55.02 -10.36
N ASP A 208 36.23 -56.10 -10.97
CA ASP A 208 37.65 -56.49 -10.87
C ASP A 208 38.56 -55.49 -11.58
N THR A 209 39.86 -55.58 -11.29
CA THR A 209 40.86 -54.66 -11.87
C THR A 209 40.89 -54.65 -13.39
N ASP A 210 40.90 -53.45 -13.97
CA ASP A 210 40.85 -53.19 -15.43
C ASP A 210 39.62 -53.78 -16.16
N THR A 211 38.51 -54.07 -15.46
CA THR A 211 37.27 -54.56 -16.10
C THR A 211 36.31 -53.44 -16.54
N TYR A 212 35.49 -53.72 -17.55
CA TYR A 212 34.54 -52.78 -18.17
C TYR A 212 33.15 -53.41 -18.32
N LEU A 213 32.10 -52.62 -18.12
CA LEU A 213 30.75 -52.94 -18.58
C LEU A 213 30.54 -52.28 -19.95
N ILE A 214 30.61 -53.07 -21.02
CA ILE A 214 30.44 -52.59 -22.39
C ILE A 214 28.94 -52.68 -22.76
N VAL A 215 28.44 -51.66 -23.47
CA VAL A 215 27.04 -51.58 -23.90
C VAL A 215 26.95 -51.37 -25.42
N ASP A 216 26.64 -52.45 -26.13
CA ASP A 216 26.17 -52.45 -27.52
C ASP A 216 24.62 -52.62 -27.63
N GLY A 217 23.96 -53.07 -26.56
CA GLY A 217 22.50 -53.18 -26.41
C GLY A 217 21.93 -52.02 -25.59
N ALA A 218 21.24 -52.34 -24.48
CA ALA A 218 20.75 -51.35 -23.52
C ALA A 218 21.02 -51.69 -22.04
N LEU A 219 21.24 -50.66 -21.22
CA LEU A 219 21.43 -50.75 -19.77
C LEU A 219 20.36 -49.91 -19.05
N ASN A 220 19.57 -50.53 -18.18
CA ASN A 220 18.48 -49.93 -17.40
C ASN A 220 18.74 -50.11 -15.90
N ALA A 221 19.57 -49.27 -15.28
CA ALA A 221 19.76 -49.28 -13.82
C ALA A 221 18.79 -48.30 -13.17
N LEU A 222 17.78 -48.81 -12.46
CA LEU A 222 16.64 -48.02 -11.99
C LEU A 222 16.63 -47.92 -10.46
N GLY A 223 17.56 -47.12 -9.92
CA GLY A 223 17.69 -46.84 -8.49
C GLY A 223 16.69 -45.82 -7.95
N THR A 224 16.59 -45.72 -6.63
CA THR A 224 15.88 -44.65 -5.92
C THR A 224 16.85 -43.88 -5.00
N GLU A 225 16.44 -42.70 -4.51
CA GLU A 225 17.23 -41.90 -3.55
C GLU A 225 17.54 -42.69 -2.26
N GLU A 226 16.59 -43.49 -1.76
CA GLU A 226 16.76 -44.36 -0.59
C GLU A 226 17.59 -45.62 -0.90
N PHE A 227 17.54 -46.10 -2.16
CA PHE A 227 18.20 -47.34 -2.60
C PHE A 227 18.86 -47.14 -3.99
N PRO A 228 20.01 -46.46 -4.06
CA PRO A 228 20.71 -46.25 -5.32
C PRO A 228 21.26 -47.57 -5.89
N VAL A 229 21.47 -47.62 -7.20
CA VAL A 229 22.32 -48.65 -7.81
C VAL A 229 23.77 -48.21 -7.67
N VAL A 230 24.68 -49.08 -7.22
CA VAL A 230 26.08 -48.69 -6.95
C VAL A 230 27.04 -49.50 -7.82
N PHE A 231 27.79 -48.82 -8.69
CA PHE A 231 28.88 -49.37 -9.48
C PHE A 231 30.22 -48.99 -8.84
N THR A 232 31.03 -49.95 -8.41
CA THR A 232 32.23 -49.67 -7.62
C THR A 232 33.35 -50.70 -7.81
N SER A 233 34.51 -50.47 -7.19
CA SER A 233 35.64 -51.41 -7.14
C SER A 233 35.28 -52.68 -6.37
N ILE A 234 35.89 -53.82 -6.72
CA ILE A 234 35.85 -55.00 -5.86
C ILE A 234 36.41 -54.71 -4.45
N ASN A 235 37.46 -53.88 -4.37
CA ASN A 235 38.14 -53.43 -3.15
C ASN A 235 37.37 -52.32 -2.37
N ASP A 236 36.07 -52.09 -2.66
CA ASP A 236 35.26 -51.10 -1.93
C ASP A 236 34.37 -51.78 -0.89
N ASP A 237 34.90 -52.04 0.30
CA ASP A 237 34.14 -52.72 1.37
C ASP A 237 33.08 -51.82 2.00
N THR A 238 33.14 -50.51 1.74
CA THR A 238 32.18 -49.52 2.28
C THR A 238 30.75 -49.75 1.79
N VAL A 239 30.58 -50.50 0.69
CA VAL A 239 29.27 -50.90 0.15
C VAL A 239 29.30 -52.37 -0.27
N GLY A 240 28.40 -53.18 0.29
CA GLY A 240 28.27 -54.60 -0.05
C GLY A 240 29.27 -55.54 0.65
N GLY A 241 30.19 -55.00 1.47
CA GLY A 241 31.17 -55.76 2.24
C GLY A 241 32.38 -56.24 1.42
N ASP A 242 33.36 -56.80 2.12
CA ASP A 242 34.54 -57.45 1.52
C ASP A 242 34.08 -58.61 0.63
N THR A 243 34.35 -58.50 -0.68
CA THR A 243 33.96 -59.50 -1.69
C THR A 243 35.14 -60.29 -2.25
N ASN A 244 36.35 -59.94 -1.85
CA ASN A 244 37.64 -60.42 -2.36
C ASN A 244 38.47 -61.15 -1.29
N ASP A 245 38.00 -61.15 -0.03
CA ASP A 245 38.61 -61.77 1.16
C ASP A 245 40.04 -61.23 1.42
N ASP A 246 40.24 -59.93 1.18
CA ASP A 246 41.52 -59.23 1.43
C ASP A 246 41.55 -58.40 2.73
N GLY A 247 40.40 -58.25 3.39
CA GLY A 247 40.20 -57.53 4.65
C GLY A 247 40.09 -56.01 4.46
N GLU A 248 39.42 -55.35 5.43
CA GLU A 248 38.95 -53.95 5.36
C GLU A 248 39.74 -53.03 4.40
N SER A 249 39.19 -52.87 3.20
CA SER A 249 39.72 -52.09 2.10
C SER A 249 38.74 -51.00 1.66
N VAL A 250 39.27 -49.96 1.02
CA VAL A 250 38.48 -48.94 0.33
C VAL A 250 39.03 -48.78 -1.08
N GLY A 251 38.13 -48.59 -2.04
CA GLY A 251 38.51 -48.51 -3.45
C GLY A 251 39.53 -47.40 -3.70
N SER A 252 40.43 -47.62 -4.65
CA SER A 252 41.37 -46.63 -5.15
C SER A 252 40.99 -46.13 -6.54
N GLU A 253 41.39 -44.92 -6.90
CA GLU A 253 41.12 -44.38 -8.24
C GLU A 253 41.65 -45.29 -9.34
N ASN A 254 40.87 -45.49 -10.41
CA ASN A 254 41.19 -46.39 -11.53
C ASN A 254 41.28 -47.87 -11.13
N ASP A 255 40.64 -48.27 -10.03
CA ASP A 255 40.54 -49.68 -9.64
C ASP A 255 39.82 -50.50 -10.73
N TRP A 256 38.94 -49.90 -11.53
CA TRP A 256 38.32 -50.54 -12.69
C TRP A 256 38.17 -49.57 -13.86
N GLY A 257 37.75 -50.07 -15.02
CA GLY A 257 37.69 -49.34 -16.29
C GLY A 257 36.59 -48.27 -16.34
N SER A 258 35.46 -48.60 -16.97
CA SER A 258 34.29 -47.72 -17.06
C SER A 258 33.03 -48.49 -17.46
N ILE A 259 31.87 -47.82 -17.34
CA ILE A 259 30.69 -48.18 -18.14
C ILE A 259 30.90 -47.55 -19.53
N LEU A 260 30.95 -48.39 -20.55
CA LEU A 260 31.39 -48.03 -21.89
C LEU A 260 30.29 -48.28 -22.93
N PHE A 261 29.61 -47.21 -23.34
CA PHE A 261 28.62 -47.23 -24.41
C PHE A 261 29.31 -47.14 -25.79
N LYS A 262 29.13 -48.16 -26.64
CA LYS A 262 29.81 -48.25 -27.95
C LYS A 262 28.89 -48.06 -29.15
N SER A 263 27.82 -48.87 -29.24
CA SER A 263 26.93 -48.85 -30.41
C SER A 263 25.54 -49.35 -30.04
N ILE A 264 24.95 -48.73 -29.01
CA ILE A 264 23.61 -49.06 -28.52
C ILE A 264 22.58 -49.10 -29.66
N ASP A 265 21.74 -50.14 -29.66
CA ASP A 265 20.61 -50.28 -30.58
C ASP A 265 19.25 -50.15 -29.89
N LYS A 266 19.26 -49.75 -28.61
CA LYS A 266 18.12 -49.53 -27.72
C LYS A 266 18.43 -48.40 -26.73
N GLU A 267 17.39 -47.69 -26.26
CA GLU A 267 17.49 -46.69 -25.18
C GLU A 267 18.07 -47.32 -23.91
N SER A 268 18.97 -46.61 -23.23
CA SER A 268 19.55 -46.99 -21.92
C SER A 268 19.21 -45.93 -20.88
N ARG A 269 18.85 -46.34 -19.67
CA ARG A 269 18.50 -45.47 -18.55
C ARG A 269 19.31 -45.80 -17.31
N LEU A 270 19.86 -44.78 -16.67
CA LEU A 270 20.52 -44.89 -15.38
C LEU A 270 19.83 -43.88 -14.46
N GLU A 271 19.17 -44.35 -13.40
CA GLU A 271 18.43 -43.58 -12.40
C GLU A 271 19.03 -43.85 -11.02
N ASN A 272 19.23 -42.80 -10.21
CA ASN A 272 19.89 -42.79 -8.90
C ASN A 272 21.07 -43.78 -8.81
N SER A 273 21.99 -43.68 -9.76
CA SER A 273 23.09 -44.64 -9.95
C SER A 273 24.44 -44.02 -9.57
N ILE A 274 25.09 -44.53 -8.54
CA ILE A 274 26.39 -44.04 -8.05
C ILE A 274 27.51 -44.81 -8.78
N SER A 275 28.54 -44.11 -9.27
CA SER A 275 29.74 -44.73 -9.85
C SER A 275 30.99 -44.24 -9.12
N ARG A 276 31.79 -45.17 -8.59
CA ARG A 276 32.99 -44.90 -7.79
C ARG A 276 34.23 -45.57 -8.36
N TYR A 277 35.39 -44.93 -8.19
CA TYR A 277 36.72 -45.52 -8.35
C TYR A 277 37.09 -45.99 -9.78
N SER A 278 36.29 -45.64 -10.79
CA SER A 278 36.55 -45.97 -12.20
C SER A 278 37.63 -45.08 -12.83
N PHE A 279 38.25 -45.56 -13.90
CA PHE A 279 39.19 -44.79 -14.72
C PHE A 279 38.49 -43.65 -15.49
N GLY A 280 37.27 -43.89 -15.99
CA GLY A 280 36.58 -42.98 -16.90
C GLY A 280 35.08 -42.77 -16.65
N GLY A 281 34.55 -43.15 -15.49
CA GLY A 281 33.14 -42.96 -15.14
C GLY A 281 32.20 -43.64 -16.14
N ILE A 282 31.51 -42.80 -16.91
CA ILE A 282 30.67 -43.19 -18.04
C ILE A 282 31.31 -42.63 -19.31
N THR A 283 31.71 -43.51 -20.23
CA THR A 283 32.45 -43.13 -21.44
C THR A 283 31.73 -43.63 -22.69
N SER A 284 31.77 -42.85 -23.77
CA SER A 284 31.43 -43.32 -25.11
C SER A 284 32.63 -43.19 -26.05
N TYR A 285 32.80 -44.13 -26.99
CA TYR A 285 33.88 -44.09 -27.99
C TYR A 285 33.41 -44.47 -29.40
N TYR A 286 33.68 -43.59 -30.37
CA TYR A 286 34.01 -43.95 -31.75
C TYR A 286 35.40 -43.40 -32.10
N SER A 287 36.34 -44.19 -32.60
CA SER A 287 37.51 -43.60 -33.27
C SER A 287 37.99 -44.44 -34.44
N ALA A 288 38.43 -43.75 -35.49
CA ALA A 288 38.66 -44.32 -36.81
C ALA A 288 39.79 -45.38 -36.82
N GLY A 289 39.53 -46.51 -37.49
CA GLY A 289 40.52 -47.59 -37.60
C GLY A 289 40.06 -48.88 -38.26
N LEU A 290 38.75 -49.09 -38.42
CA LEU A 290 38.20 -50.19 -39.24
C LEU A 290 36.87 -49.75 -39.86
N GLU A 291 36.73 -49.96 -41.17
CA GLU A 291 35.57 -49.52 -41.96
C GLU A 291 34.41 -50.53 -41.84
N ILE A 292 33.33 -50.16 -41.16
CA ILE A 292 31.98 -50.64 -41.50
C ILE A 292 31.04 -49.43 -41.56
N LEU A 293 30.49 -49.23 -42.76
CA LEU A 293 29.51 -48.20 -43.08
C LEU A 293 28.15 -48.51 -42.44
N GLY A 294 27.50 -47.48 -41.92
CA GLY A 294 26.05 -47.43 -41.76
C GLY A 294 25.51 -47.95 -40.43
N LEU A 295 25.26 -47.01 -39.51
CA LEU A 295 23.97 -46.95 -38.83
C LEU A 295 23.46 -45.52 -38.88
N ASP A 296 22.23 -45.41 -39.38
CA ASP A 296 21.45 -44.18 -39.55
C ASP A 296 20.58 -44.08 -38.30
N ILE A 297 20.70 -43.00 -37.53
CA ILE A 297 19.88 -42.72 -36.34
C ILE A 297 19.23 -41.36 -36.54
N ASP A 298 18.18 -41.36 -37.36
CA ASP A 298 17.31 -40.21 -37.61
C ASP A 298 16.24 -40.16 -36.50
N ASN A 299 16.39 -39.24 -35.55
CA ASN A 299 15.53 -39.01 -34.36
C ASN A 299 15.50 -40.13 -33.30
N GLU A 300 16.36 -40.08 -32.27
CA GLU A 300 15.95 -40.30 -30.86
C GLU A 300 17.05 -39.93 -29.84
N ILE A 301 16.63 -39.55 -28.63
CA ILE A 301 17.44 -38.89 -27.59
C ILE A 301 18.06 -39.91 -26.63
N LEU A 302 19.33 -39.70 -26.26
CA LEU A 302 20.00 -40.44 -25.19
C LEU A 302 19.69 -39.79 -23.83
N TYR A 303 18.60 -40.23 -23.18
CA TYR A 303 18.13 -39.73 -21.89
C TYR A 303 18.90 -40.30 -20.70
N PHE A 304 19.72 -39.47 -20.04
CA PHE A 304 20.16 -39.74 -18.67
C PHE A 304 19.18 -39.12 -17.68
N GLY A 305 18.10 -39.84 -17.39
CA GLY A 305 17.18 -39.46 -16.33
C GLY A 305 17.80 -39.70 -14.96
N SER A 306 18.30 -38.64 -14.29
CA SER A 306 18.76 -38.68 -12.89
C SER A 306 19.87 -39.69 -12.55
N VAL A 307 21.07 -39.51 -13.12
CA VAL A 307 22.33 -40.05 -12.55
C VAL A 307 22.93 -38.91 -11.71
N GLY A 308 23.18 -39.05 -10.41
CA GLY A 308 23.89 -40.16 -9.80
C GLY A 308 25.35 -39.77 -9.57
N ILE A 309 25.88 -40.01 -8.37
CA ILE A 309 27.14 -39.39 -7.92
C ILE A 309 28.34 -40.01 -8.65
N LEU A 310 29.17 -39.17 -9.27
CA LEU A 310 30.46 -39.54 -9.86
C LEU A 310 31.61 -39.20 -8.89
N GLU A 311 32.16 -40.22 -8.22
CA GLU A 311 33.23 -40.10 -7.24
C GLU A 311 34.52 -40.81 -7.73
N ASN A 312 35.67 -40.20 -7.48
CA ASN A 312 37.01 -40.82 -7.64
C ASN A 312 37.48 -41.21 -9.06
N ILE A 313 37.23 -40.33 -10.04
CA ILE A 313 37.78 -40.38 -11.41
C ILE A 313 39.07 -39.51 -11.52
N LYS A 314 40.05 -39.92 -12.33
CA LYS A 314 41.39 -39.30 -12.49
C LYS A 314 41.61 -38.47 -13.78
N SER A 315 40.64 -38.47 -14.68
CA SER A 315 40.73 -37.73 -15.96
C SER A 315 39.46 -36.92 -16.22
N THR A 316 38.94 -36.87 -17.44
CA THR A 316 37.69 -36.15 -17.71
C THR A 316 36.51 -36.90 -17.10
N GLY A 317 35.63 -36.19 -16.37
CA GLY A 317 34.42 -36.78 -15.79
C GLY A 317 33.35 -37.13 -16.83
N LEU A 318 33.12 -36.21 -17.77
CA LEU A 318 32.24 -36.39 -18.93
C LEU A 318 32.96 -35.95 -20.21
N TYR A 319 33.13 -36.86 -21.17
CA TYR A 319 33.76 -36.58 -22.46
C TYR A 319 32.85 -37.01 -23.62
N LEU A 320 32.43 -36.06 -24.46
CA LEU A 320 31.59 -36.28 -25.63
C LEU A 320 32.29 -35.78 -26.88
N TYR A 321 32.28 -36.57 -27.96
CA TYR A 321 32.94 -36.16 -29.20
C TYR A 321 32.36 -36.83 -30.46
N ASP A 322 32.80 -36.41 -31.65
CA ASP A 322 32.50 -37.00 -32.97
C ASP A 322 30.99 -37.20 -33.27
N GLY A 323 30.21 -36.16 -33.04
CA GLY A 323 28.76 -36.11 -33.30
C GLY A 323 27.86 -36.56 -32.15
N SER A 324 28.42 -36.95 -31.01
CA SER A 324 27.64 -37.39 -29.83
C SER A 324 26.69 -36.30 -29.30
N GLU A 325 25.44 -36.64 -28.97
CA GLU A 325 24.49 -35.78 -28.26
C GLU A 325 24.06 -36.45 -26.94
N LEU A 326 23.96 -35.67 -25.86
CA LEU A 326 23.63 -36.14 -24.51
C LEU A 326 22.66 -35.18 -23.81
N ILE A 327 21.62 -35.72 -23.17
CA ILE A 327 20.72 -34.96 -22.28
C ILE A 327 20.78 -35.55 -20.87
N VAL A 328 21.10 -34.73 -19.86
CA VAL A 328 21.23 -35.14 -18.45
C VAL A 328 20.44 -34.20 -17.53
N LYS A 329 19.80 -34.77 -16.50
CA LYS A 329 19.16 -34.00 -15.42
C LYS A 329 19.59 -34.49 -14.05
N ASN A 330 19.67 -33.59 -13.06
CA ASN A 330 20.05 -33.88 -11.67
C ASN A 330 21.45 -34.51 -11.50
N LEU A 331 22.42 -34.08 -12.32
CA LEU A 331 23.80 -34.52 -12.23
C LEU A 331 24.50 -33.84 -11.06
N LYS A 332 25.21 -34.61 -10.23
CA LYS A 332 26.10 -34.09 -9.19
C LYS A 332 27.53 -34.56 -9.45
N ILE A 333 28.45 -33.62 -9.66
CA ILE A 333 29.89 -33.90 -9.82
C ILE A 333 30.67 -33.10 -8.78
N GLU A 334 31.52 -33.78 -8.01
CA GLU A 334 32.35 -33.16 -6.96
C GLU A 334 33.79 -33.71 -7.01
N LYS A 335 34.69 -33.12 -7.83
CA LYS A 335 36.13 -33.46 -7.73
C LYS A 335 37.15 -32.50 -8.38
N GLU A 336 38.39 -32.65 -7.93
CA GLU A 336 39.63 -32.13 -8.52
C GLU A 336 40.04 -32.99 -9.74
N ASN A 337 40.14 -32.38 -10.92
CA ASN A 337 40.59 -33.01 -12.17
C ASN A 337 41.27 -31.95 -13.06
N LYS A 338 41.58 -32.28 -14.33
CA LYS A 338 42.05 -31.26 -15.30
C LYS A 338 40.89 -30.59 -16.04
N TYR A 339 39.97 -31.43 -16.53
CA TYR A 339 38.73 -31.07 -17.19
C TYR A 339 37.62 -31.85 -16.51
N LEU A 340 36.47 -31.26 -16.22
CA LEU A 340 35.33 -32.01 -15.66
C LEU A 340 34.34 -32.40 -16.75
N ILE A 341 34.03 -31.48 -17.67
CA ILE A 341 33.26 -31.72 -18.89
C ILE A 341 34.08 -31.26 -20.10
N LEU A 342 34.21 -32.11 -21.12
CA LEU A 342 34.87 -31.79 -22.40
C LEU A 342 34.00 -32.23 -23.59
N LEU A 343 33.74 -31.30 -24.52
CA LEU A 343 32.95 -31.49 -25.74
C LEU A 343 33.83 -31.17 -26.97
N GLU A 344 33.87 -32.08 -27.95
CA GLU A 344 34.54 -31.86 -29.24
C GLU A 344 33.68 -32.36 -30.43
N GLN A 345 33.10 -31.45 -31.23
CA GLN A 345 32.11 -31.78 -32.28
C GLN A 345 30.87 -32.54 -31.73
N SER A 346 30.37 -32.13 -30.57
CA SER A 346 29.34 -32.83 -29.80
C SER A 346 28.38 -31.88 -29.09
N LYS A 347 27.24 -32.40 -28.62
CA LYS A 347 26.19 -31.62 -27.96
C LYS A 347 25.87 -32.13 -26.55
N LEU A 348 25.67 -31.19 -25.63
CA LEU A 348 25.24 -31.44 -24.25
C LEU A 348 24.04 -30.54 -23.89
N ASP A 349 22.99 -31.14 -23.33
CA ASP A 349 21.92 -30.45 -22.61
C ASP A 349 21.92 -30.94 -21.15
N LEU A 350 22.11 -30.01 -20.21
CA LEU A 350 22.23 -30.29 -18.79
C LEU A 350 21.27 -29.41 -17.99
N SER A 351 20.39 -30.02 -17.19
CA SER A 351 19.55 -29.25 -16.26
C SER A 351 19.55 -29.72 -14.82
N ASP A 352 19.15 -28.83 -13.92
CA ASP A 352 18.87 -29.13 -12.50
C ASP A 352 20.09 -29.73 -11.76
N SER A 353 21.30 -29.31 -12.11
CA SER A 353 22.55 -30.02 -11.80
C SER A 353 23.52 -29.19 -10.95
N SER A 354 24.49 -29.84 -10.29
CA SER A 354 25.56 -29.18 -9.53
C SER A 354 26.93 -29.74 -9.89
N ILE A 355 27.84 -28.87 -10.30
CA ILE A 355 29.18 -29.19 -10.79
C ILE A 355 30.20 -28.41 -9.97
N ASN A 356 30.84 -29.07 -9.01
CA ASN A 356 31.83 -28.47 -8.14
C ASN A 356 33.20 -29.11 -8.37
N GLY A 357 34.25 -28.29 -8.47
CA GLY A 357 35.57 -28.81 -8.74
C GLY A 357 36.74 -27.88 -8.44
N ASN A 358 37.91 -28.41 -8.76
CA ASN A 358 39.21 -27.76 -8.60
C ASN A 358 40.04 -28.10 -9.85
N ASN A 359 39.71 -27.47 -10.98
CA ASN A 359 40.12 -27.84 -12.34
C ASN A 359 40.80 -26.68 -13.08
N THR A 360 41.67 -26.96 -14.06
CA THR A 360 42.16 -25.88 -14.94
C THR A 360 41.03 -25.28 -15.76
N ASP A 361 40.16 -26.11 -16.32
CA ASP A 361 38.95 -25.69 -17.00
C ASP A 361 37.80 -26.61 -16.53
N LEU A 362 36.73 -26.07 -15.94
CA LEU A 362 35.64 -26.91 -15.42
C LEU A 362 34.84 -27.54 -16.58
N VAL A 363 34.44 -26.70 -17.53
CA VAL A 363 33.73 -27.07 -18.76
C VAL A 363 34.47 -26.54 -19.98
N SER A 364 34.53 -27.36 -21.03
CA SER A 364 35.37 -27.15 -22.20
C SER A 364 34.62 -27.53 -23.47
N VAL A 365 34.36 -26.57 -24.37
CA VAL A 365 33.44 -26.72 -25.52
C VAL A 365 34.15 -26.34 -26.82
N TYR A 366 34.48 -27.31 -27.67
CA TYR A 366 35.39 -27.11 -28.81
C TYR A 366 34.85 -27.64 -30.15
N ASN A 367 35.33 -27.05 -31.24
CA ASN A 367 35.14 -27.56 -32.60
C ASN A 367 33.65 -27.75 -32.97
N LYS A 368 32.83 -26.68 -32.99
CA LYS A 368 31.40 -26.77 -33.35
C LYS A 368 30.58 -27.65 -32.41
N SER A 369 30.96 -27.69 -31.14
CA SER A 369 30.14 -28.26 -30.07
C SER A 369 29.07 -27.27 -29.60
N GLU A 370 27.96 -27.80 -29.10
CA GLU A 370 26.86 -27.03 -28.50
C GLU A 370 26.68 -27.46 -27.04
N ALA A 371 26.51 -26.52 -26.12
CA ALA A 371 26.31 -26.80 -24.72
C ALA A 371 25.18 -25.93 -24.13
N ILE A 372 24.18 -26.57 -23.52
CA ILE A 372 23.06 -25.92 -22.84
C ILE A 372 23.12 -26.30 -21.36
N PHE A 373 23.09 -25.29 -20.50
CA PHE A 373 22.95 -25.41 -19.06
C PHE A 373 21.70 -24.63 -18.65
N ASP A 374 20.76 -25.29 -17.97
CA ASP A 374 19.53 -24.67 -17.45
C ASP A 374 19.32 -25.05 -15.97
N ASN A 375 19.24 -24.08 -15.07
CA ASN A 375 19.18 -24.33 -13.62
C ASN A 375 20.37 -25.19 -13.12
N VAL A 376 21.60 -24.79 -13.47
CA VAL A 376 22.83 -25.49 -13.05
C VAL A 376 23.67 -24.59 -12.13
N SER A 377 24.15 -25.15 -11.03
CA SER A 377 25.14 -24.50 -10.15
C SER A 377 26.55 -25.00 -10.45
N LEU A 378 27.51 -24.09 -10.67
CA LEU A 378 28.90 -24.40 -10.98
C LEU A 378 29.88 -23.68 -10.04
N SER A 379 30.93 -24.39 -9.60
CA SER A 379 32.06 -23.80 -8.87
C SER A 379 33.41 -24.42 -9.25
N ASN A 380 34.44 -23.57 -9.38
CA ASN A 380 35.80 -23.98 -9.69
C ASN A 380 36.84 -23.24 -8.82
N MET A 381 37.26 -23.90 -7.73
CA MET A 381 38.14 -23.34 -6.70
C MET A 381 39.64 -23.34 -7.06
N TYR A 382 40.03 -23.68 -8.30
CA TYR A 382 41.44 -23.78 -8.68
C TYR A 382 42.09 -22.41 -8.85
N GLU A 383 43.27 -22.21 -8.26
CA GLU A 383 44.07 -21.01 -8.45
C GLU A 383 44.57 -20.95 -9.91
N LYS A 384 43.92 -20.10 -10.74
CA LYS A 384 43.96 -20.06 -12.23
C LYS A 384 43.02 -21.03 -12.96
N GLY A 385 41.97 -21.48 -12.28
CA GLY A 385 40.88 -22.23 -12.88
C GLY A 385 39.89 -21.34 -13.61
N MET A 386 39.36 -21.83 -14.72
CA MET A 386 38.30 -21.20 -15.49
C MET A 386 37.04 -22.06 -15.45
N VAL A 387 35.86 -21.46 -15.48
CA VAL A 387 34.60 -22.23 -15.47
C VAL A 387 34.30 -22.74 -16.87
N PHE A 388 34.33 -21.87 -17.89
CA PHE A 388 34.05 -22.25 -19.28
C PHE A 388 35.13 -21.79 -20.25
N TYR A 389 35.54 -22.69 -21.15
CA TYR A 389 36.32 -22.35 -22.34
C TYR A 389 35.57 -22.80 -23.60
N VAL A 390 35.20 -21.86 -24.47
CA VAL A 390 34.32 -22.10 -25.63
C VAL A 390 35.00 -21.64 -26.93
N TYR A 391 35.29 -22.57 -27.84
CA TYR A 391 36.30 -22.36 -28.86
C TYR A 391 35.96 -22.98 -30.22
N GLN A 392 36.30 -22.27 -31.31
CA GLN A 392 36.19 -22.74 -32.71
C GLN A 392 34.75 -23.01 -33.16
N GLU A 393 33.99 -21.94 -33.36
CA GLU A 393 32.61 -21.97 -33.87
C GLU A 393 31.67 -22.82 -32.98
N SER A 394 31.88 -22.80 -31.66
CA SER A 394 31.09 -23.53 -30.66
C SER A 394 30.12 -22.62 -29.89
N ASP A 395 29.02 -23.20 -29.43
CA ASP A 395 27.92 -22.45 -28.81
C ASP A 395 27.73 -22.87 -27.34
N LEU A 396 27.59 -21.89 -26.44
CA LEU A 396 27.24 -22.10 -25.02
C LEU A 396 26.00 -21.26 -24.67
N SER A 397 24.99 -21.91 -24.07
CA SER A 397 23.84 -21.27 -23.46
C SER A 397 23.78 -21.55 -21.96
N LEU A 398 23.75 -20.47 -21.17
CA LEU A 398 23.57 -20.49 -19.73
C LEU A 398 22.22 -19.84 -19.40
N ASN A 399 21.30 -20.61 -18.81
CA ASN A 399 19.98 -20.17 -18.42
C ASN A 399 19.78 -20.44 -16.93
N ASN A 400 19.30 -19.45 -16.17
CA ASN A 400 18.94 -19.61 -14.75
C ASN A 400 20.05 -20.26 -13.90
N SER A 401 21.33 -20.03 -14.23
CA SER A 401 22.47 -20.81 -13.73
C SER A 401 23.41 -19.98 -12.85
N ASP A 402 23.88 -20.58 -11.77
CA ASP A 402 24.65 -19.93 -10.70
C ASP A 402 26.13 -20.35 -10.77
N ILE A 403 27.00 -19.45 -11.20
CA ILE A 403 28.44 -19.68 -11.33
C ILE A 403 29.15 -18.98 -10.18
N LEU A 404 29.37 -19.69 -9.07
CA LEU A 404 29.75 -19.13 -7.78
C LEU A 404 31.13 -19.63 -7.31
N SER A 405 31.90 -18.80 -6.60
CA SER A 405 33.20 -19.17 -6.01
C SER A 405 34.21 -19.70 -7.05
N ASN A 406 34.57 -18.86 -8.02
CA ASN A 406 35.46 -19.22 -9.13
C ASN A 406 36.68 -18.32 -9.17
N TYR A 407 37.81 -18.81 -9.70
CA TYR A 407 38.94 -17.93 -9.99
C TYR A 407 38.66 -17.05 -11.22
N SER A 408 38.55 -17.63 -12.43
CA SER A 408 38.14 -16.93 -13.65
C SER A 408 36.82 -17.48 -14.19
N GLY A 409 36.02 -16.62 -14.84
CA GLY A 409 34.70 -16.99 -15.38
C GLY A 409 34.75 -17.78 -16.70
N LEU A 410 34.69 -17.06 -17.83
CA LEU A 410 34.44 -17.59 -19.16
C LEU A 410 35.38 -17.01 -20.23
N ASP A 411 35.94 -17.84 -21.11
CA ASP A 411 36.65 -17.44 -22.34
C ASP A 411 35.90 -17.98 -23.57
N ILE A 412 35.47 -17.06 -24.44
CA ILE A 412 34.68 -17.34 -25.64
C ILE A 412 35.43 -16.79 -26.86
N SER A 413 35.89 -17.66 -27.76
CA SER A 413 36.64 -17.17 -28.93
C SER A 413 36.69 -18.05 -30.19
N LYS A 414 37.12 -17.43 -31.29
CA LYS A 414 37.20 -18.00 -32.65
C LYS A 414 35.83 -18.36 -33.25
N GLY A 415 34.94 -17.38 -33.35
CA GLY A 415 33.63 -17.57 -33.98
C GLY A 415 32.59 -18.27 -33.09
N SER A 416 32.93 -18.53 -31.82
CA SER A 416 32.02 -19.10 -30.81
C SER A 416 30.97 -18.10 -30.33
N TYR A 417 29.85 -18.61 -29.82
CA TYR A 417 28.71 -17.84 -29.33
C TYR A 417 28.43 -18.14 -27.84
N LEU A 418 28.11 -17.10 -27.06
CA LEU A 418 27.64 -17.21 -25.68
C LEU A 418 26.29 -16.52 -25.53
N ASN A 419 25.28 -17.26 -25.06
CA ASN A 419 24.01 -16.76 -24.57
C ASN A 419 23.99 -16.88 -23.03
N PHE A 420 23.91 -15.75 -22.32
CA PHE A 420 23.95 -15.66 -20.86
C PHE A 420 22.67 -15.02 -20.33
N LYS A 421 21.76 -15.82 -19.79
CA LYS A 421 20.40 -15.38 -19.45
C LYS A 421 19.97 -15.78 -18.05
N ASN A 422 19.38 -14.84 -17.29
CA ASN A 422 18.92 -15.09 -15.91
C ASN A 422 20.00 -15.73 -15.01
N SER A 423 21.27 -15.55 -15.32
CA SER A 423 22.39 -16.30 -14.75
C SER A 423 23.32 -15.36 -13.99
N VAL A 424 24.08 -15.92 -13.04
CA VAL A 424 24.96 -15.14 -12.15
C VAL A 424 26.39 -15.66 -12.26
N LEU A 425 27.36 -14.76 -12.33
CA LEU A 425 28.78 -15.04 -12.32
C LEU A 425 29.49 -14.25 -11.21
N TYR A 426 30.05 -14.97 -10.24
CA TYR A 426 30.97 -14.44 -9.23
C TYR A 426 32.37 -15.05 -9.37
N CYS A 427 33.40 -14.20 -9.41
CA CYS A 427 34.78 -14.65 -9.54
C CYS A 427 35.87 -13.76 -8.90
N ASP A 428 37.01 -14.37 -8.53
CA ASP A 428 38.14 -13.70 -7.85
C ASP A 428 39.15 -13.03 -8.82
N ASN A 429 38.95 -13.18 -10.13
CA ASN A 429 39.81 -12.64 -11.20
C ASN A 429 38.92 -12.11 -12.36
N ASP A 430 39.26 -12.38 -13.61
CA ASP A 430 38.52 -11.88 -14.79
C ASP A 430 37.22 -12.68 -15.05
N GLY A 431 36.14 -11.98 -15.37
CA GLY A 431 34.80 -12.53 -15.60
C GLY A 431 34.62 -13.15 -16.98
N ILE A 432 34.06 -12.40 -17.94
CA ILE A 432 33.72 -12.89 -19.29
C ILE A 432 34.65 -12.28 -20.34
N TYR A 433 35.46 -13.09 -21.02
CA TYR A 433 36.34 -12.67 -22.11
C TYR A 433 35.82 -13.15 -23.47
N VAL A 434 35.58 -12.22 -24.41
CA VAL A 434 34.99 -12.52 -25.74
C VAL A 434 35.85 -11.96 -26.87
N TYR A 435 36.40 -12.82 -27.74
CA TYR A 435 37.37 -12.38 -28.76
C TYR A 435 37.44 -13.22 -30.05
N ASN A 436 38.16 -12.72 -31.07
CA ASN A 436 38.36 -13.41 -32.36
C ASN A 436 37.06 -13.74 -33.14
N ASN A 437 36.19 -12.75 -33.38
CA ASN A 437 34.92 -12.88 -34.12
C ASN A 437 33.84 -13.68 -33.39
N SER A 438 33.88 -13.71 -32.06
CA SER A 438 32.83 -14.29 -31.22
C SER A 438 31.68 -13.33 -30.94
N VAL A 439 30.62 -13.84 -30.32
CA VAL A 439 29.39 -13.11 -30.00
C VAL A 439 28.97 -13.38 -28.55
N LEU A 440 28.54 -12.32 -27.86
CA LEU A 440 27.90 -12.38 -26.53
C LEU A 440 26.49 -11.79 -26.61
N ASP A 441 25.47 -12.58 -26.32
CA ASP A 441 24.11 -12.12 -26.04
C ASP A 441 23.81 -12.32 -24.55
N MET A 442 23.52 -11.25 -23.82
CA MET A 442 23.30 -11.26 -22.37
C MET A 442 21.99 -10.56 -22.00
N ASP A 443 21.12 -11.23 -21.25
CA ASP A 443 19.77 -10.75 -20.88
C ASP A 443 19.45 -11.09 -19.43
N ASN A 444 19.27 -10.08 -18.58
CA ASN A 444 18.99 -10.28 -17.15
C ASN A 444 20.07 -11.14 -16.46
N GLY A 445 21.35 -10.90 -16.77
CA GLY A 445 22.49 -11.56 -16.15
C GLY A 445 23.19 -10.68 -15.13
N GLU A 446 23.91 -11.28 -14.19
CA GLU A 446 24.72 -10.60 -13.19
C GLU A 446 26.18 -11.07 -13.26
N VAL A 447 27.12 -10.12 -13.31
CA VAL A 447 28.57 -10.38 -13.34
C VAL A 447 29.22 -9.48 -12.28
N SER A 448 29.81 -10.09 -11.25
CA SER A 448 30.59 -9.37 -10.24
C SER A 448 31.88 -10.13 -9.96
N CYS A 449 33.00 -9.53 -10.34
CA CYS A 449 34.31 -10.18 -10.40
C CYS A 449 35.41 -9.22 -9.99
N LEU A 450 36.43 -9.68 -9.26
CA LEU A 450 37.42 -8.77 -8.65
C LEU A 450 38.37 -8.09 -9.65
N HIS A 451 38.66 -8.69 -10.80
CA HIS A 451 39.40 -8.04 -11.90
C HIS A 451 38.41 -7.64 -13.03
N ASP A 452 38.79 -7.65 -14.31
CA ASP A 452 37.92 -7.13 -15.38
C ASP A 452 36.61 -7.96 -15.48
N GLY A 453 35.45 -7.29 -15.38
CA GLY A 453 34.14 -7.94 -15.37
C GLY A 453 33.78 -8.57 -16.72
N ILE A 454 33.75 -7.76 -17.78
CA ILE A 454 33.54 -8.21 -19.16
C ILE A 454 34.58 -7.58 -20.08
N LEU A 455 35.37 -8.40 -20.76
CA LEU A 455 36.41 -7.97 -21.70
C LEU A 455 36.05 -8.35 -23.14
N ILE A 456 35.97 -7.37 -24.03
CA ILE A 456 35.57 -7.53 -25.44
C ILE A 456 36.75 -7.13 -26.33
N TYR A 457 37.33 -8.07 -27.09
CA TYR A 457 38.56 -7.83 -27.85
C TYR A 457 38.49 -8.27 -29.32
N GLY A 458 38.95 -7.39 -30.21
CA GLY A 458 38.98 -7.61 -31.66
C GLY A 458 37.59 -7.49 -32.29
N ASN A 459 37.38 -8.18 -33.42
CA ASN A 459 36.18 -8.10 -34.26
C ASN A 459 34.96 -8.82 -33.65
N THR A 460 34.67 -8.59 -32.38
CA THR A 460 33.60 -9.23 -31.59
C THR A 460 32.34 -8.37 -31.60
N ASN A 461 31.17 -9.00 -31.46
CA ASN A 461 29.88 -8.34 -31.22
C ASN A 461 29.39 -8.68 -29.80
N ALA A 462 28.67 -7.75 -29.17
CA ALA A 462 28.03 -7.99 -27.89
C ALA A 462 26.73 -7.20 -27.72
N ASN A 463 25.74 -7.81 -27.09
CA ASN A 463 24.44 -7.22 -26.82
C ASN A 463 24.05 -7.56 -25.38
N ILE A 464 24.23 -6.60 -24.48
CA ILE A 464 24.04 -6.76 -23.03
C ILE A 464 22.83 -5.92 -22.64
N LYS A 465 21.82 -6.54 -22.02
CA LYS A 465 20.62 -5.82 -21.60
C LYS A 465 20.03 -6.32 -20.28
N ASN A 466 19.28 -5.45 -19.60
CA ASN A 466 18.61 -5.76 -18.32
C ASN A 466 19.55 -6.32 -17.23
N SER A 467 20.87 -6.10 -17.35
CA SER A 467 21.90 -6.87 -16.64
C SER A 467 22.64 -6.03 -15.59
N LYS A 468 23.38 -6.67 -14.69
CA LYS A 468 24.19 -6.03 -13.63
C LYS A 468 25.66 -6.36 -13.80
N ILE A 469 26.53 -5.36 -13.72
CA ILE A 469 27.99 -5.51 -13.81
C ILE A 469 28.64 -4.69 -12.68
N SER A 470 29.25 -5.35 -11.69
CA SER A 470 29.69 -4.67 -10.48
C SER A 470 30.96 -5.18 -9.80
N ASP A 471 31.42 -4.38 -8.83
CA ASP A 471 32.47 -4.68 -7.84
C ASP A 471 33.86 -5.04 -8.40
N SER A 472 34.14 -4.66 -9.65
CA SER A 472 35.47 -4.80 -10.27
C SER A 472 36.49 -3.81 -9.71
N LEU A 473 37.66 -4.33 -9.31
CA LEU A 473 38.80 -3.49 -8.89
C LEU A 473 39.55 -2.85 -10.07
N ASP A 474 39.23 -3.25 -11.32
CA ASP A 474 39.81 -2.71 -12.55
C ASP A 474 38.71 -2.08 -13.44
N VAL A 475 38.06 -2.86 -14.32
CA VAL A 475 37.00 -2.36 -15.23
C VAL A 475 35.77 -3.27 -15.26
N GLY A 476 34.58 -2.70 -15.09
CA GLY A 476 33.31 -3.40 -15.29
C GLY A 476 33.16 -3.93 -16.72
N ILE A 477 33.24 -3.05 -17.72
CA ILE A 477 33.24 -3.44 -19.15
C ILE A 477 34.42 -2.79 -19.91
N LEU A 478 35.35 -3.61 -20.40
CA LEU A 478 36.58 -3.21 -21.10
C LEU A 478 36.56 -3.63 -22.57
N VAL A 479 36.61 -2.66 -23.48
CA VAL A 479 36.45 -2.86 -24.94
C VAL A 479 37.71 -2.47 -25.72
N PHE A 480 38.23 -3.39 -26.53
CA PHE A 480 39.38 -3.24 -27.42
C PHE A 480 39.09 -3.78 -28.83
N SER A 481 38.22 -3.12 -29.61
CA SER A 481 38.10 -3.43 -31.05
C SER A 481 39.10 -2.60 -31.88
N ASN A 482 39.44 -3.10 -33.07
CA ASN A 482 40.24 -2.36 -34.06
C ASN A 482 39.46 -2.17 -35.38
N ASP A 483 38.17 -2.49 -35.41
CA ASP A 483 37.34 -2.51 -36.62
C ASP A 483 36.03 -1.74 -36.38
N SER A 484 35.66 -0.90 -37.34
CA SER A 484 34.41 -0.12 -37.32
C SER A 484 33.15 -0.97 -37.57
N ASN A 485 33.30 -2.29 -37.74
CA ASN A 485 32.20 -3.23 -38.00
C ASN A 485 31.75 -4.04 -36.76
N SER A 486 32.37 -3.86 -35.59
CA SER A 486 31.88 -4.44 -34.33
C SER A 486 30.56 -3.77 -33.91
N ASP A 487 29.54 -4.57 -33.62
CA ASP A 487 28.24 -4.12 -33.09
C ASP A 487 28.16 -4.45 -31.60
N ILE A 488 28.29 -3.41 -30.75
CA ILE A 488 28.36 -3.53 -29.29
C ILE A 488 27.31 -2.60 -28.67
N ASN A 489 26.27 -3.19 -28.08
CA ASN A 489 25.12 -2.48 -27.52
C ASN A 489 24.94 -2.85 -26.04
N ILE A 490 24.83 -1.84 -25.16
CA ILE A 490 24.54 -2.02 -23.73
C ILE A 490 23.32 -1.18 -23.38
N LEU A 491 22.24 -1.82 -22.93
CA LEU A 491 20.93 -1.21 -22.74
C LEU A 491 20.28 -1.60 -21.41
N LYS A 492 19.59 -0.68 -20.72
CA LYS A 492 18.79 -1.01 -19.52
C LYS A 492 19.53 -1.80 -18.44
N SER A 493 20.83 -1.59 -18.30
CA SER A 493 21.70 -2.33 -17.38
C SER A 493 22.22 -1.43 -16.27
N GLU A 494 22.68 -2.03 -15.17
CA GLU A 494 23.23 -1.37 -13.98
C GLU A 494 24.75 -1.63 -13.92
N ILE A 495 25.56 -0.57 -13.86
CA ILE A 495 27.03 -0.66 -13.87
C ILE A 495 27.59 0.16 -12.71
N PHE A 496 28.07 -0.50 -11.65
CA PHE A 496 28.35 0.16 -10.37
C PHE A 496 29.46 -0.48 -9.52
N ASN A 497 30.00 0.25 -8.55
CA ASN A 497 31.09 -0.19 -7.66
C ASN A 497 32.40 -0.60 -8.37
N ASN A 498 32.59 -0.28 -9.65
CA ASN A 498 33.82 -0.62 -10.38
C ASN A 498 34.86 0.50 -10.26
N GLU A 499 36.16 0.22 -10.35
CA GLU A 499 37.18 1.29 -10.45
C GLU A 499 36.96 2.11 -11.74
N TYR A 500 36.65 1.46 -12.87
CA TYR A 500 36.05 2.07 -14.05
C TYR A 500 34.77 1.33 -14.46
N GLY A 501 33.67 2.02 -14.69
CA GLY A 501 32.44 1.39 -15.21
C GLY A 501 32.66 0.86 -16.64
N PHE A 502 33.11 1.74 -17.53
CA PHE A 502 33.48 1.43 -18.91
C PHE A 502 34.87 1.96 -19.27
N VAL A 503 35.66 1.17 -20.00
CA VAL A 503 36.89 1.62 -20.66
C VAL A 503 36.88 1.18 -22.12
N VAL A 504 37.02 2.12 -23.06
CA VAL A 504 36.87 1.86 -24.50
C VAL A 504 38.08 2.34 -25.31
N PHE A 505 38.69 1.41 -26.04
CA PHE A 505 39.85 1.61 -26.92
C PHE A 505 39.50 1.25 -28.37
N ASN A 506 39.66 2.22 -29.28
CA ASN A 506 39.54 2.13 -30.75
C ASN A 506 38.26 1.48 -31.34
N SER A 507 37.21 1.29 -30.54
CA SER A 507 35.95 0.67 -30.93
C SER A 507 34.81 1.66 -31.11
N GLY A 508 33.80 1.29 -31.91
CA GLY A 508 32.44 1.79 -31.74
C GLY A 508 31.74 1.04 -30.60
N ILE A 509 30.84 1.72 -29.90
CA ILE A 509 29.96 1.18 -28.85
C ILE A 509 28.72 2.07 -28.76
N LYS A 510 27.59 1.49 -28.33
CA LYS A 510 26.36 2.21 -28.03
C LYS A 510 25.87 1.82 -26.64
N VAL A 511 25.77 2.81 -25.74
CA VAL A 511 25.38 2.63 -24.34
C VAL A 511 24.24 3.59 -24.04
N ASN A 512 23.00 3.10 -23.88
CA ASN A 512 21.83 3.95 -23.60
C ASN A 512 20.85 3.31 -22.62
N ASP A 513 20.03 4.11 -21.96
CA ASP A 513 19.02 3.68 -20.99
C ASP A 513 19.59 2.92 -19.78
N ASN A 514 20.88 3.07 -19.46
CA ASN A 514 21.54 2.39 -18.34
C ASN A 514 21.60 3.27 -17.08
N TYR A 515 21.82 2.61 -15.94
CA TYR A 515 22.16 3.24 -14.67
C TYR A 515 23.65 3.00 -14.38
N ILE A 516 24.45 4.07 -14.37
CA ILE A 516 25.90 4.05 -14.17
C ILE A 516 26.19 4.91 -12.93
N HIS A 517 26.65 4.31 -11.84
CA HIS A 517 26.83 5.03 -10.57
C HIS A 517 27.90 4.39 -9.67
N ASP A 518 28.44 5.15 -8.73
CA ASP A 518 29.39 4.67 -7.71
C ASP A 518 30.66 4.01 -8.29
N ASN A 519 31.04 4.34 -9.54
CA ASN A 519 32.31 3.89 -10.11
C ASN A 519 33.45 4.87 -9.72
N PHE A 520 34.57 4.36 -9.20
CA PHE A 520 35.51 5.16 -8.38
C PHE A 520 36.34 6.19 -9.15
N SER A 521 36.87 5.83 -10.33
CA SER A 521 37.67 6.75 -11.17
C SER A 521 36.84 7.36 -12.29
N TYR A 522 36.12 6.55 -13.06
CA TYR A 522 35.25 6.99 -14.16
C TYR A 522 34.07 6.05 -14.36
N GLY A 523 32.87 6.60 -14.59
CA GLY A 523 31.75 5.83 -15.15
C GLY A 523 32.04 5.41 -16.59
N ALA A 524 32.64 6.28 -17.40
CA ALA A 524 33.10 5.93 -18.74
C ALA A 524 34.39 6.66 -19.14
N PHE A 525 35.39 5.91 -19.61
CA PHE A 525 36.67 6.42 -20.05
C PHE A 525 37.04 5.93 -21.46
N THR A 526 37.54 6.83 -22.30
CA THR A 526 38.17 6.49 -23.58
C THR A 526 39.44 7.32 -23.81
N ASN A 527 40.38 6.76 -24.57
CA ASN A 527 41.54 7.49 -25.09
C ASN A 527 41.49 7.69 -26.61
N THR A 528 40.33 7.44 -27.22
CA THR A 528 40.14 7.55 -28.67
C THR A 528 39.99 9.01 -29.11
N ILE A 529 39.95 9.22 -30.43
CA ILE A 529 39.64 10.50 -31.07
C ILE A 529 38.24 10.51 -31.71
N LEU A 530 37.43 9.50 -31.40
CA LEU A 530 36.09 9.29 -31.95
C LEU A 530 35.09 9.45 -30.82
N ASP A 531 34.04 10.22 -31.07
CA ASP A 531 32.98 10.42 -30.10
C ASP A 531 32.14 9.14 -29.96
N LEU A 532 31.95 8.67 -28.73
CA LEU A 532 31.21 7.43 -28.39
C LEU A 532 29.81 7.76 -27.83
N ASP A 533 28.79 7.02 -28.26
CA ASP A 533 27.40 7.25 -27.83
C ASP A 533 27.12 6.64 -26.45
N PHE A 534 27.07 7.50 -25.45
CA PHE A 534 26.64 7.23 -24.07
C PHE A 534 25.43 8.12 -23.69
N THR A 535 24.59 8.48 -24.67
CA THR A 535 23.40 9.30 -24.42
C THR A 535 22.31 8.50 -23.70
N SER A 536 21.32 9.16 -23.11
CA SER A 536 20.21 8.56 -22.38
C SER A 536 20.61 7.62 -21.23
N ASN A 537 21.76 7.79 -20.58
CA ASN A 537 22.08 7.08 -19.32
C ASN A 537 21.85 7.98 -18.10
N PHE A 538 21.55 7.37 -16.96
CA PHE A 538 21.56 8.04 -15.65
C PHE A 538 22.91 7.80 -14.97
N TRP A 539 23.57 8.87 -14.52
CA TRP A 539 24.97 8.84 -14.08
C TRP A 539 25.13 8.91 -12.55
N GLY A 540 24.16 8.40 -11.78
CA GLY A 540 24.16 8.49 -10.31
C GLY A 540 23.61 9.79 -9.73
N ASP A 541 23.58 10.89 -10.49
CA ASP A 541 23.03 12.18 -10.05
C ASP A 541 22.23 12.89 -11.15
N LYS A 542 21.17 13.62 -10.76
CA LYS A 542 20.25 14.32 -11.67
C LYS A 542 20.86 15.50 -12.43
N SER A 543 22.06 15.92 -12.07
CA SER A 543 22.90 16.88 -12.80
C SER A 543 23.74 16.25 -13.92
N GLY A 544 23.73 14.92 -14.05
CA GLY A 544 24.49 14.18 -15.06
C GLY A 544 25.96 13.95 -14.68
N PRO A 545 26.78 13.44 -15.61
CA PRO A 545 28.13 13.00 -15.32
C PRO A 545 29.05 14.18 -15.00
N ALA A 546 30.02 13.97 -14.12
CA ALA A 546 31.03 14.97 -13.84
C ALA A 546 31.98 15.12 -15.04
N HIS A 547 31.92 16.28 -15.72
CA HIS A 547 32.80 16.60 -16.84
C HIS A 547 33.10 18.10 -16.96
N SER A 548 34.20 18.46 -17.62
CA SER A 548 34.58 19.87 -17.86
C SER A 548 33.56 20.65 -18.71
N SER A 549 32.78 19.97 -19.56
CA SER A 549 31.66 20.55 -20.30
C SER A 549 30.33 20.53 -19.52
N ASN A 550 30.21 19.69 -18.48
CA ASN A 550 29.04 19.63 -17.60
C ASN A 550 29.38 20.22 -16.22
N VAL A 551 29.52 21.54 -16.16
CA VAL A 551 29.91 22.26 -14.92
C VAL A 551 29.06 21.93 -13.67
N PRO A 552 27.74 21.69 -13.73
CA PRO A 552 26.96 21.28 -12.56
C PRO A 552 27.02 19.78 -12.24
N GLY A 553 27.59 18.94 -13.11
CA GLY A 553 27.55 17.47 -12.99
C GLY A 553 28.26 16.94 -11.75
N LEU A 554 27.51 16.17 -10.94
CA LEU A 554 27.97 15.51 -9.72
C LEU A 554 27.98 13.97 -9.81
N GLY A 555 27.45 13.42 -10.91
CA GLY A 555 27.46 11.99 -11.18
C GLY A 555 28.84 11.45 -11.54
N ASP A 556 28.90 10.16 -11.89
CA ASP A 556 30.12 9.47 -12.27
C ASP A 556 30.94 10.25 -13.33
N SER A 557 32.26 10.27 -13.16
CA SER A 557 33.14 11.03 -14.04
C SER A 557 33.24 10.41 -15.43
N ILE A 558 33.34 11.26 -16.46
CA ILE A 558 33.59 10.82 -17.85
C ILE A 558 34.85 11.47 -18.43
N SER A 559 35.47 10.81 -19.41
CA SER A 559 36.55 11.41 -20.20
C SER A 559 36.02 12.31 -21.32
N ASP A 560 36.93 13.05 -21.98
CA ASP A 560 36.68 13.59 -23.31
C ASP A 560 36.24 12.47 -24.28
N HIS A 561 35.53 12.84 -25.35
CA HIS A 561 34.97 11.94 -26.39
C HIS A 561 33.85 10.98 -25.95
N ILE A 562 33.31 11.12 -24.73
CA ILE A 562 32.04 10.48 -24.33
C ILE A 562 30.88 11.45 -24.62
N LEU A 563 29.94 11.07 -25.51
CA LEU A 563 28.71 11.82 -25.75
C LEU A 563 27.66 11.41 -24.73
N TYR A 564 27.35 12.29 -23.79
CA TYR A 564 26.42 12.03 -22.69
C TYR A 564 25.11 12.82 -22.77
N ASP A 565 25.00 13.82 -23.64
CA ASP A 565 23.84 14.72 -23.73
C ASP A 565 22.94 14.34 -24.92
N PRO A 566 21.62 14.10 -24.73
CA PRO A 566 20.89 14.17 -23.47
C PRO A 566 21.25 13.03 -22.51
N PHE A 567 21.28 13.31 -21.20
CA PHE A 567 21.36 12.30 -20.13
C PHE A 567 20.02 12.17 -19.40
N LEU A 568 19.79 11.05 -18.72
CA LEU A 568 18.64 10.86 -17.85
C LEU A 568 18.87 11.51 -16.48
N LYS A 569 17.82 12.06 -15.88
CA LYS A 569 17.86 12.66 -14.55
C LYS A 569 17.53 11.68 -13.40
N TYR A 570 17.03 10.49 -13.74
CA TYR A 570 16.49 9.50 -12.81
C TYR A 570 16.83 8.08 -13.30
N ASN A 571 16.83 7.11 -12.38
CA ASN A 571 17.12 5.71 -12.68
C ASN A 571 16.15 5.13 -13.73
N PRO A 572 16.62 4.71 -14.93
CA PRO A 572 15.77 4.09 -15.95
C PRO A 572 15.26 2.69 -15.58
N LEU A 573 15.82 2.08 -14.52
CA LEU A 573 15.48 0.73 -14.06
C LEU A 573 14.32 0.72 -13.04
N GLU A 574 13.93 1.89 -12.54
CA GLU A 574 12.82 2.07 -11.59
C GLU A 574 11.55 2.56 -12.27
N LYS A 575 10.39 1.97 -11.92
CA LYS A 575 9.09 2.54 -12.32
C LYS A 575 8.87 3.84 -11.55
N ARG A 576 8.93 4.97 -12.25
CA ARG A 576 8.56 6.26 -11.67
C ARG A 576 7.07 6.30 -11.31
N LYS A 577 6.74 6.99 -10.22
CA LYS A 577 5.36 7.32 -9.85
C LYS A 577 4.88 8.46 -10.73
N ASP A 578 3.64 8.36 -11.21
CA ASP A 578 3.01 9.44 -11.94
C ASP A 578 2.77 10.65 -11.01
N PRO A 579 2.83 11.90 -11.51
CA PRO A 579 2.71 13.07 -10.66
C PRO A 579 1.30 13.24 -10.12
N VAL A 580 1.16 13.47 -8.81
CA VAL A 580 -0.13 13.68 -8.15
C VAL A 580 -0.45 15.17 -8.09
N ILE A 581 -1.66 15.55 -8.50
CA ILE A 581 -2.23 16.89 -8.35
C ILE A 581 -3.36 16.86 -7.32
N LEU A 582 -3.20 17.63 -6.23
CA LEU A 582 -4.24 17.85 -5.23
C LEU A 582 -5.06 19.09 -5.59
N ILE A 583 -6.39 18.92 -5.72
CA ILE A 583 -7.34 19.97 -6.09
C ILE A 583 -8.35 20.18 -4.94
N PRO A 584 -8.39 21.37 -4.31
CA PRO A 584 -9.29 21.63 -3.19
C PRO A 584 -10.74 21.92 -3.65
N GLY A 585 -11.67 21.81 -2.71
CA GLY A 585 -13.04 22.30 -2.87
C GLY A 585 -13.15 23.82 -2.96
N ILE A 586 -14.40 24.30 -3.12
CA ILE A 586 -14.70 25.73 -3.01
C ILE A 586 -14.15 26.26 -1.68
N THR A 587 -13.65 27.49 -1.66
CA THR A 587 -12.98 28.14 -0.51
C THR A 587 -11.66 27.54 -0.02
N GLY A 588 -11.22 26.38 -0.52
CA GLY A 588 -10.00 25.70 -0.05
C GLY A 588 -8.67 26.28 -0.57
N THR A 589 -8.61 27.57 -0.89
CA THR A 589 -7.40 28.29 -1.32
C THR A 589 -7.33 29.65 -0.62
N TYR A 590 -6.15 30.01 -0.11
CA TYR A 590 -5.90 31.31 0.51
C TYR A 590 -6.13 32.44 -0.49
N LEU A 591 -6.83 33.51 -0.10
CA LEU A 591 -6.98 34.72 -0.92
C LEU A 591 -6.38 35.93 -0.20
N TYR A 592 -5.72 36.79 -0.97
CA TYR A 592 -5.04 38.00 -0.50
C TYR A 592 -5.56 39.22 -1.27
N LYS A 593 -5.54 40.38 -0.62
CA LYS A 593 -5.78 41.66 -1.31
C LYS A 593 -4.61 41.96 -2.24
N ASP A 594 -4.89 42.35 -3.48
CA ASP A 594 -3.91 42.94 -4.42
C ASP A 594 -3.97 44.48 -4.36
N TYR A 595 -4.34 45.01 -3.20
CA TYR A 595 -4.44 46.43 -2.88
C TYR A 595 -4.28 46.64 -1.36
N ASP A 596 -4.07 47.89 -0.95
CA ASP A 596 -3.85 48.28 0.44
C ASP A 596 -2.57 47.60 1.03
N ASP A 597 -2.60 47.10 2.27
CA ASP A 597 -1.46 46.45 2.92
C ASP A 597 -1.15 45.01 2.40
N TYR A 598 -1.86 44.54 1.37
CA TYR A 598 -1.73 43.19 0.77
C TYR A 598 -2.04 42.00 1.72
N ASP A 599 -2.80 42.27 2.78
CA ASP A 599 -3.16 41.26 3.79
C ASP A 599 -4.01 40.11 3.23
N GLU A 600 -3.91 38.97 3.93
CA GLU A 600 -4.82 37.83 3.80
C GLU A 600 -6.27 38.29 4.02
N ILE A 601 -7.15 38.02 3.06
CA ILE A 601 -8.59 38.23 3.23
C ILE A 601 -9.31 36.92 3.55
N TRP A 602 -8.74 35.78 3.15
CA TRP A 602 -9.33 34.46 3.37
C TRP A 602 -8.26 33.41 3.68
N PRO A 603 -8.42 32.60 4.75
CA PRO A 603 -9.52 32.62 5.73
C PRO A 603 -9.40 33.72 6.79
N ASN A 604 -8.21 34.32 7.00
CA ASN A 604 -7.89 35.34 8.00
C ASN A 604 -8.45 35.04 9.40
N ALA A 605 -8.23 33.81 9.88
CA ALA A 605 -8.78 33.32 11.15
C ALA A 605 -8.48 34.27 12.33
N GLY A 606 -7.30 34.89 12.37
CA GLY A 606 -6.97 35.88 13.40
C GLY A 606 -7.89 37.10 13.40
N SER A 607 -8.15 37.72 12.24
CA SER A 607 -9.07 38.86 12.18
C SER A 607 -10.53 38.45 12.38
N VAL A 608 -10.90 37.23 12.00
CA VAL A 608 -12.26 36.71 12.21
C VAL A 608 -12.55 36.46 13.70
N ILE A 609 -11.61 35.87 14.45
CA ILE A 609 -11.76 35.58 15.88
C ILE A 609 -11.77 36.87 16.73
N PHE A 610 -11.01 37.90 16.33
CA PHE A 610 -10.88 39.14 17.12
C PHE A 610 -11.71 40.33 16.58
N SER A 611 -12.29 40.24 15.38
CA SER A 611 -13.22 41.26 14.87
C SER A 611 -14.66 40.87 15.14
N ILE A 612 -15.35 41.71 15.91
CA ILE A 612 -16.80 41.63 16.16
C ILE A 612 -17.65 41.78 14.86
N ARG A 613 -17.00 42.03 13.71
CA ARG A 613 -17.63 42.18 12.38
C ARG A 613 -16.76 41.57 11.27
N ASP A 614 -17.33 40.59 10.60
CA ASP A 614 -16.88 39.94 9.35
C ASP A 614 -17.04 40.82 8.09
N SER A 615 -17.43 42.09 8.26
CA SER A 615 -17.75 42.99 7.14
C SER A 615 -16.60 43.28 6.17
N PHE A 616 -15.36 42.95 6.53
CA PHE A 616 -14.19 43.03 5.64
C PHE A 616 -14.24 41.97 4.52
N LEU A 617 -14.89 40.82 4.76
CA LEU A 617 -15.07 39.77 3.75
C LEU A 617 -15.94 40.22 2.56
N LYS A 618 -16.70 41.32 2.70
CA LYS A 618 -17.43 41.96 1.59
C LYS A 618 -16.53 42.47 0.46
N ASP A 619 -15.23 42.53 0.70
CA ASP A 619 -14.24 42.85 -0.32
C ASP A 619 -13.98 41.66 -1.28
N LEU A 620 -14.45 40.45 -0.95
CA LEU A 620 -14.43 39.28 -1.83
C LEU A 620 -15.49 39.34 -2.95
N SER A 621 -16.51 40.20 -2.82
CA SER A 621 -17.61 40.32 -3.79
C SER A 621 -17.12 40.64 -5.20
N LEU A 622 -17.52 39.81 -6.16
CA LEU A 622 -17.38 40.06 -7.59
C LEU A 622 -18.42 41.09 -8.08
N ASP A 623 -18.15 41.70 -9.24
CA ASP A 623 -19.05 42.66 -9.87
C ASP A 623 -20.32 41.99 -10.44
N TYR A 624 -21.26 42.76 -11.00
CA TYR A 624 -22.53 42.21 -11.48
C TYR A 624 -22.40 41.20 -12.64
N ASN A 625 -21.29 41.18 -13.37
CA ASN A 625 -21.03 40.21 -14.44
C ASN A 625 -20.33 38.95 -13.93
N GLY A 626 -19.97 38.89 -12.64
CA GLY A 626 -19.10 37.84 -12.09
C GLY A 626 -17.62 38.08 -12.35
N GLU A 627 -17.21 39.32 -12.66
CA GLU A 627 -15.80 39.68 -12.90
C GLU A 627 -15.13 40.26 -11.63
N GLN A 628 -13.79 40.24 -11.61
CA GLN A 628 -12.97 40.85 -10.56
C GLN A 628 -13.33 42.33 -10.36
N ASN A 629 -13.65 42.75 -9.13
CA ASN A 629 -13.80 44.15 -8.81
C ASN A 629 -12.45 44.89 -8.92
N LEU A 630 -12.25 45.66 -9.99
CA LEU A 630 -10.99 46.36 -10.27
C LEU A 630 -10.57 47.41 -9.22
N ASN A 631 -11.48 47.82 -8.32
CA ASN A 631 -11.14 48.71 -7.19
C ASN A 631 -10.71 47.95 -5.93
N LYS A 632 -10.94 46.62 -5.91
CA LYS A 632 -10.62 45.69 -4.82
C LYS A 632 -10.11 44.37 -5.40
N PRO A 633 -9.02 44.38 -6.20
CA PRO A 633 -8.51 43.16 -6.82
C PRO A 633 -8.05 42.16 -5.75
N ILE A 634 -8.32 40.88 -5.98
CA ILE A 634 -7.95 39.77 -5.10
C ILE A 634 -7.08 38.80 -5.91
N ILE A 635 -6.09 38.19 -5.25
CA ILE A 635 -5.22 37.15 -5.82
C ILE A 635 -5.24 35.91 -4.93
N ASN A 636 -5.06 34.73 -5.54
CA ASN A 636 -4.96 33.46 -4.83
C ASN A 636 -3.51 33.15 -4.43
N GLY A 637 -3.35 32.49 -3.27
CA GLY A 637 -2.09 31.98 -2.77
C GLY A 637 -1.98 30.46 -2.91
N ASP A 638 -1.49 29.78 -1.87
CA ASP A 638 -1.48 28.32 -1.80
C ASP A 638 -2.87 27.75 -1.42
N ILE A 639 -3.04 26.44 -1.56
CA ILE A 639 -4.22 25.74 -1.03
C ILE A 639 -4.25 25.85 0.50
N ILE A 640 -5.44 25.79 1.10
CA ILE A 640 -5.55 25.67 2.56
C ILE A 640 -5.14 24.24 2.95
N ARG A 641 -3.92 24.09 3.43
CA ARG A 641 -3.36 22.81 3.92
C ARG A 641 -3.84 22.51 5.33
N SER A 642 -3.78 23.51 6.20
CA SER A 642 -4.28 23.55 7.58
C SER A 642 -4.44 25.00 8.03
N ILE A 643 -5.16 25.21 9.14
CA ILE A 643 -5.28 26.49 9.85
C ILE A 643 -4.77 26.26 11.27
N GLU A 644 -3.44 26.30 11.45
CA GLU A 644 -2.76 25.95 12.72
C GLU A 644 -3.31 26.70 13.94
N SER A 645 -3.73 27.97 13.78
CA SER A 645 -4.29 28.78 14.86
C SER A 645 -5.61 28.25 15.44
N LEU A 646 -6.26 27.33 14.72
CA LEU A 646 -7.51 26.68 15.11
C LEU A 646 -7.38 25.14 15.24
N GLY A 647 -6.19 24.58 15.01
CA GLY A 647 -6.00 23.11 15.02
C GLY A 647 -6.70 22.38 13.86
N VAL A 648 -7.01 23.10 12.78
CA VAL A 648 -7.77 22.57 11.64
C VAL A 648 -6.82 21.97 10.61
N HIS A 649 -7.05 20.73 10.22
CA HIS A 649 -6.34 20.02 9.15
C HIS A 649 -7.21 19.95 7.90
N VAL A 650 -6.61 19.93 6.70
CA VAL A 650 -7.33 19.80 5.43
C VAL A 650 -6.58 18.87 4.47
N PHE A 651 -5.43 19.31 3.94
CA PHE A 651 -4.58 18.52 3.03
C PHE A 651 -3.18 18.24 3.59
N ASP A 652 -2.77 18.92 4.67
CA ASP A 652 -1.44 18.78 5.25
C ASP A 652 -1.08 17.33 5.62
N LEU A 653 -2.02 16.60 6.24
CA LEU A 653 -1.82 15.20 6.62
C LEU A 653 -1.69 14.26 5.39
N LEU A 654 -2.47 14.47 4.33
CA LEU A 654 -2.36 13.69 3.07
C LEU A 654 -1.06 14.03 2.33
N ILE A 655 -0.63 15.29 2.36
CA ILE A 655 0.65 15.72 1.79
C ILE A 655 1.82 15.08 2.55
N GLU A 656 1.76 15.03 3.88
CA GLU A 656 2.76 14.34 4.70
C GLU A 656 2.84 12.84 4.36
N ASP A 657 1.70 12.16 4.21
CA ASP A 657 1.68 10.75 3.80
C ASP A 657 2.32 10.54 2.43
N LEU A 658 1.98 11.37 1.44
CA LEU A 658 2.54 11.28 0.09
C LEU A 658 4.06 11.52 0.11
N ILE A 659 4.54 12.49 0.88
CA ILE A 659 5.98 12.72 1.09
C ILE A 659 6.64 11.51 1.75
N ASN A 660 6.00 10.89 2.74
CA ASN A 660 6.47 9.65 3.38
C ASN A 660 6.48 8.44 2.42
N GLN A 661 5.64 8.44 1.38
CA GLN A 661 5.70 7.50 0.26
C GLN A 661 6.78 7.84 -0.78
N GLY A 662 7.57 8.90 -0.59
CA GLY A 662 8.64 9.30 -1.50
C GLY A 662 8.20 10.23 -2.64
N TYR A 663 7.02 10.86 -2.54
CA TYR A 663 6.71 12.01 -3.37
C TYR A 663 7.47 13.27 -2.89
N VAL A 664 7.71 14.22 -3.80
CA VAL A 664 8.46 15.46 -3.57
C VAL A 664 7.66 16.62 -4.15
N GLU A 665 7.32 17.58 -3.30
CA GLU A 665 6.58 18.77 -3.72
C GLU A 665 7.33 19.56 -4.81
N ASN A 666 6.59 19.93 -5.85
CA ASN A 666 7.06 20.61 -7.06
C ASN A 666 7.98 19.78 -7.98
N GLU A 667 8.24 18.50 -7.68
CA GLU A 667 8.85 17.54 -8.63
C GLU A 667 7.79 16.53 -9.13
N ASN A 668 7.11 15.80 -8.23
CA ASN A 668 6.04 14.86 -8.58
C ASN A 668 4.81 14.91 -7.64
N LEU A 669 4.78 15.81 -6.66
CA LEU A 669 3.58 16.18 -5.93
C LEU A 669 3.28 17.66 -6.17
N PHE A 670 2.06 17.95 -6.59
CA PHE A 670 1.61 19.30 -6.94
C PHE A 670 0.29 19.62 -6.26
N VAL A 671 0.14 20.88 -5.89
CA VAL A 671 -1.13 21.47 -5.48
C VAL A 671 -1.65 22.37 -6.60
N PHE A 672 -2.98 22.47 -6.70
CA PHE A 672 -3.67 23.34 -7.64
C PHE A 672 -4.56 24.36 -6.91
N PRO A 673 -3.97 25.46 -6.40
CA PRO A 673 -4.75 26.58 -5.90
C PRO A 673 -5.42 27.34 -7.04
N TYR A 674 -6.67 27.73 -6.83
CA TYR A 674 -7.46 28.54 -7.77
C TYR A 674 -8.30 29.57 -7.00
N ASP A 675 -8.71 30.64 -7.69
CA ASP A 675 -9.66 31.59 -7.13
C ASP A 675 -11.08 31.02 -7.24
N TRP A 676 -11.52 30.42 -6.13
CA TRP A 676 -12.78 29.69 -5.98
C TRP A 676 -14.05 30.54 -6.14
N ARG A 677 -13.92 31.84 -6.40
CA ARG A 677 -15.04 32.75 -6.69
C ARG A 677 -15.43 32.73 -8.17
N PHE A 678 -14.48 32.41 -9.05
CA PHE A 678 -14.69 32.35 -10.51
C PHE A 678 -15.17 30.98 -10.97
N SER A 679 -15.59 30.92 -12.23
CA SER A 679 -16.14 29.73 -12.86
C SER A 679 -15.14 28.55 -12.94
N THR A 680 -15.66 27.33 -12.79
CA THR A 680 -14.95 26.09 -13.14
C THR A 680 -14.40 26.07 -14.56
N PHE A 681 -15.04 26.79 -15.50
CA PHE A 681 -14.54 26.94 -16.86
C PHE A 681 -13.16 27.62 -16.90
N GLU A 682 -12.92 28.67 -16.10
CA GLU A 682 -11.61 29.33 -16.04
C GLU A 682 -10.59 28.45 -15.28
N SER A 683 -11.04 27.83 -14.19
CA SER A 683 -10.19 26.94 -13.38
C SER A 683 -9.74 25.70 -14.15
N SER A 684 -10.55 25.15 -15.07
CA SER A 684 -10.16 24.02 -15.92
C SER A 684 -9.13 24.38 -16.98
N ASP A 685 -9.13 25.63 -17.46
CA ASP A 685 -8.12 26.13 -18.40
C ASP A 685 -6.77 26.34 -17.69
N LEU A 686 -6.79 26.83 -16.45
CA LEU A 686 -5.62 26.90 -15.58
C LEU A 686 -5.09 25.51 -15.19
N LEU A 687 -5.98 24.53 -14.96
CA LEU A 687 -5.59 23.13 -14.70
C LEU A 687 -4.92 22.51 -15.93
N LYS A 688 -5.45 22.77 -17.12
CA LYS A 688 -4.85 22.38 -18.40
C LYS A 688 -3.44 22.96 -18.58
N ASP A 689 -3.22 24.21 -18.20
CA ASP A 689 -1.87 24.81 -18.23
C ASP A 689 -0.95 24.24 -17.13
N LYS A 690 -1.47 23.91 -15.94
CA LYS A 690 -0.69 23.23 -14.88
C LYS A 690 -0.21 21.85 -15.35
N ILE A 691 -1.11 21.03 -15.90
CA ILE A 691 -0.80 19.69 -16.42
C ILE A 691 0.21 19.78 -17.57
N ASP A 692 -0.02 20.67 -18.54
CA ASP A 692 0.91 20.85 -19.66
C ASP A 692 2.33 21.24 -19.21
N ASN A 693 2.46 22.06 -18.17
CA ASN A 693 3.76 22.43 -17.61
C ASN A 693 4.46 21.27 -16.88
N ILE A 694 3.70 20.39 -16.19
CA ILE A 694 4.25 19.19 -15.54
C ILE A 694 4.79 18.21 -16.60
N LEU A 695 4.05 18.01 -17.68
CA LEU A 695 4.40 17.07 -18.75
C LEU A 695 5.41 17.64 -19.78
N LEU A 696 5.71 18.95 -19.73
CA LEU A 696 6.43 19.68 -20.78
C LEU A 696 7.81 19.11 -21.15
N ASN A 697 8.51 18.53 -20.18
CA ASN A 697 9.85 17.97 -20.37
C ASN A 697 9.85 16.52 -20.93
N GLY A 698 8.66 15.93 -21.19
CA GLY A 698 8.54 14.51 -21.55
C GLY A 698 8.97 13.56 -20.43
N GLU A 699 8.95 14.05 -19.18
CA GLU A 699 9.44 13.32 -18.02
C GLU A 699 8.41 12.31 -17.49
N TYR A 700 7.14 12.65 -17.66
CA TYR A 700 5.94 11.90 -17.35
C TYR A 700 5.01 11.96 -18.56
N GLU A 701 4.16 10.94 -18.76
CA GLU A 701 3.17 10.93 -19.85
C GLU A 701 1.79 11.40 -19.40
N LYS A 702 1.49 11.24 -18.10
CA LYS A 702 0.20 11.51 -17.46
C LYS A 702 0.37 12.07 -16.05
N VAL A 703 -0.74 12.43 -15.41
CA VAL A 703 -0.83 12.79 -13.98
C VAL A 703 -1.99 12.05 -13.31
N ASP A 704 -1.89 11.88 -11.99
CA ASP A 704 -2.99 11.48 -11.12
C ASP A 704 -3.63 12.72 -10.48
N ILE A 705 -4.95 12.70 -10.30
CA ILE A 705 -5.70 13.79 -9.67
C ILE A 705 -6.44 13.29 -8.43
N VAL A 706 -6.25 13.95 -7.30
CA VAL A 706 -7.08 13.82 -6.10
C VAL A 706 -7.84 15.12 -5.90
N ALA A 707 -9.17 15.05 -6.02
CA ALA A 707 -10.02 16.22 -6.11
C ALA A 707 -11.15 16.19 -5.08
N HIS A 708 -11.17 17.19 -4.20
CA HIS A 708 -12.20 17.33 -3.16
C HIS A 708 -13.33 18.25 -3.61
N SER A 709 -14.57 17.87 -3.30
CA SER A 709 -15.76 18.71 -3.49
C SER A 709 -15.81 19.31 -4.91
N MET A 710 -15.93 20.63 -5.04
CA MET A 710 -15.92 21.38 -6.30
C MET A 710 -14.69 21.13 -7.19
N GLY A 711 -13.53 20.77 -6.61
CA GLY A 711 -12.34 20.38 -7.37
C GLY A 711 -12.60 19.21 -8.33
N GLY A 712 -13.54 18.32 -7.98
CA GLY A 712 -13.97 17.24 -8.85
C GLY A 712 -14.75 17.73 -10.07
N LEU A 713 -15.52 18.82 -9.94
CA LEU A 713 -16.21 19.44 -11.08
C LEU A 713 -15.22 20.10 -12.03
N ILE A 714 -14.19 20.78 -11.50
CA ILE A 714 -13.08 21.35 -12.29
C ILE A 714 -12.36 20.24 -13.07
N SER A 715 -12.13 19.08 -12.44
CA SER A 715 -11.49 17.92 -13.09
C SER A 715 -12.35 17.35 -14.22
N LYS A 716 -13.67 17.26 -14.02
CA LYS A 716 -14.61 16.80 -15.06
C LYS A 716 -14.72 17.80 -16.21
N GLU A 717 -14.74 19.10 -15.93
CA GLU A 717 -14.77 20.15 -16.96
C GLU A 717 -13.46 20.17 -17.78
N TYR A 718 -12.31 19.95 -17.13
CA TYR A 718 -11.04 19.71 -17.84
C TYR A 718 -11.14 18.51 -18.80
N ILE A 719 -11.65 17.36 -18.33
CA ILE A 719 -11.80 16.16 -19.17
C ILE A 719 -12.81 16.40 -20.31
N SER A 720 -13.89 17.12 -20.05
CA SER A 720 -14.92 17.50 -21.03
C SER A 720 -14.34 18.32 -22.19
N LYS A 721 -13.54 19.35 -21.88
CA LYS A 721 -12.88 20.22 -22.86
C LYS A 721 -11.69 19.59 -23.58
N TYR A 722 -10.80 18.93 -22.83
CA TYR A 722 -9.44 18.62 -23.26
C TYR A 722 -9.17 17.12 -23.44
N GLY A 723 -10.11 16.26 -23.03
CA GLY A 723 -9.96 14.81 -23.04
C GLY A 723 -9.17 14.29 -21.84
N LYS A 724 -9.13 12.95 -21.71
CA LYS A 724 -8.53 12.24 -20.57
C LYS A 724 -7.15 11.64 -20.83
N ASP A 725 -6.59 11.81 -22.03
CA ASP A 725 -5.34 11.15 -22.45
C ASP A 725 -4.13 11.44 -21.54
N LYS A 726 -4.16 12.57 -20.81
CA LYS A 726 -3.11 13.03 -19.88
C LYS A 726 -3.38 12.68 -18.40
N ILE A 727 -4.48 11.99 -18.11
CA ILE A 727 -4.84 11.55 -16.75
C ILE A 727 -4.67 10.04 -16.67
N ASP A 728 -4.03 9.54 -15.62
CA ASP A 728 -4.01 8.09 -15.34
C ASP A 728 -5.13 7.73 -14.38
N GLN A 729 -5.12 8.32 -13.18
CA GLN A 729 -6.16 8.15 -12.17
C GLN A 729 -6.87 9.47 -11.80
N LEU A 730 -8.17 9.38 -11.52
CA LEU A 730 -8.97 10.46 -10.92
C LEU A 730 -9.71 9.96 -9.68
N ILE A 731 -9.41 10.55 -8.53
CA ILE A 731 -9.99 10.23 -7.23
C ILE A 731 -10.84 11.41 -6.75
N PHE A 732 -12.16 11.23 -6.71
CA PHE A 732 -13.11 12.19 -6.14
C PHE A 732 -13.29 11.96 -4.64
N LEU A 733 -13.35 13.05 -3.87
CA LEU A 733 -13.69 13.07 -2.45
C LEU A 733 -14.92 13.97 -2.25
N GLY A 734 -16.10 13.40 -2.05
CA GLY A 734 -17.34 14.15 -1.78
C GLY A 734 -17.79 15.11 -2.90
N THR A 735 -17.51 14.81 -4.17
CA THR A 735 -17.83 15.74 -5.27
C THR A 735 -19.35 15.86 -5.51
N PRO A 736 -19.93 17.07 -5.52
CA PRO A 736 -21.36 17.30 -5.80
C PRO A 736 -21.65 17.18 -7.30
N GLN A 737 -21.66 15.95 -7.83
CA GLN A 737 -21.70 15.66 -9.27
C GLN A 737 -22.89 16.30 -10.02
N LEU A 738 -23.99 16.57 -9.32
CA LEU A 738 -25.22 17.19 -9.83
C LEU A 738 -25.59 18.48 -9.05
N GLY A 739 -24.64 19.09 -8.33
CA GLY A 739 -24.91 20.18 -7.38
C GLY A 739 -25.49 19.71 -6.04
N ALA A 740 -25.84 20.64 -5.16
CA ALA A 740 -26.38 20.37 -3.82
C ALA A 740 -27.38 21.45 -3.36
N PRO A 741 -28.52 21.10 -2.74
CA PRO A 741 -29.51 22.05 -2.23
C PRO A 741 -28.97 23.05 -1.20
N LYS A 742 -27.88 22.73 -0.48
CA LYS A 742 -27.19 23.68 0.42
C LYS A 742 -26.70 24.95 -0.31
N ALA A 743 -26.37 24.87 -1.61
CA ALA A 743 -26.03 26.04 -2.43
C ALA A 743 -27.23 27.00 -2.62
N PHE A 744 -28.45 26.46 -2.76
CA PHE A 744 -29.68 27.27 -2.80
C PHE A 744 -29.92 27.97 -1.47
N LYS A 745 -29.78 27.26 -0.33
CA LYS A 745 -29.86 27.87 1.02
C LYS A 745 -28.84 29.01 1.17
N ALA A 746 -27.58 28.79 0.76
CA ALA A 746 -26.52 29.80 0.84
C ALA A 746 -26.81 31.07 0.02
N LEU A 747 -27.46 30.93 -1.14
CA LEU A 747 -27.87 32.05 -1.99
C LEU A 747 -29.15 32.75 -1.48
N GLU A 748 -30.16 31.99 -1.03
CA GLU A 748 -31.46 32.56 -0.64
C GLU A 748 -31.58 33.01 0.81
N TYR A 749 -30.97 32.31 1.76
CA TYR A 749 -31.12 32.60 3.19
C TYR A 749 -29.79 32.90 3.87
N GLY A 750 -28.69 32.47 3.24
CA GLY A 750 -27.36 32.52 3.82
C GLY A 750 -27.02 31.22 4.52
N ASP A 751 -25.73 30.95 4.59
CA ASP A 751 -25.12 29.74 5.14
C ASP A 751 -23.66 30.08 5.52
N SER A 752 -22.98 29.28 6.33
CA SER A 752 -21.54 29.48 6.54
C SER A 752 -20.66 29.11 5.34
N MET A 753 -21.23 28.46 4.31
CA MET A 753 -20.52 27.78 3.23
C MET A 753 -19.66 26.58 3.71
N GLY A 754 -20.07 25.93 4.80
CA GLY A 754 -19.40 24.74 5.35
C GLY A 754 -18.28 25.01 6.37
N PHE A 755 -18.15 26.25 6.87
CA PHE A 755 -17.16 26.63 7.89
C PHE A 755 -17.61 26.38 9.33
N GLU A 756 -18.73 25.68 9.51
CA GLU A 756 -19.35 25.37 10.80
C GLU A 756 -18.54 24.34 11.62
N LYS A 757 -17.77 23.46 10.97
CA LYS A 757 -17.29 22.20 11.59
C LYS A 757 -16.03 22.25 12.46
N PHE A 758 -15.60 23.44 12.88
CA PHE A 758 -14.36 23.62 13.67
C PHE A 758 -14.58 24.47 14.93
N GLU A 759 -15.78 24.44 15.51
CA GLU A 759 -16.20 25.20 16.70
C GLU A 759 -16.08 26.74 16.58
N VAL A 760 -15.75 27.27 15.40
CA VAL A 760 -15.55 28.70 15.15
C VAL A 760 -16.34 29.15 13.92
N PRO A 761 -17.43 29.92 14.08
CA PRO A 761 -18.25 30.40 12.96
C PRO A 761 -17.50 31.51 12.19
N LEU A 762 -16.66 31.11 11.22
CA LEU A 762 -15.76 32.05 10.53
C LEU A 762 -16.46 33.00 9.54
N LEU A 763 -17.65 32.64 9.06
CA LEU A 763 -18.40 33.41 8.07
C LEU A 763 -19.89 33.48 8.45
N ARG A 764 -20.43 34.68 8.64
CA ARG A 764 -21.85 34.83 8.99
C ARG A 764 -22.74 34.59 7.77
N PRO A 765 -23.89 33.90 7.91
CA PRO A 765 -24.85 33.66 6.82
C PRO A 765 -25.22 34.89 5.99
N LYS A 766 -25.38 36.06 6.63
CA LYS A 766 -25.73 37.33 5.96
C LYS A 766 -24.58 37.90 5.11
N THR A 767 -23.33 37.62 5.47
CA THR A 767 -22.15 38.03 4.68
C THR A 767 -21.88 37.04 3.56
N ALA A 768 -21.99 35.74 3.83
CA ALA A 768 -21.98 34.69 2.81
C ALA A 768 -22.99 34.96 1.69
N LYS A 769 -24.26 35.18 2.05
CA LYS A 769 -25.34 35.55 1.12
C LYS A 769 -24.98 36.81 0.31
N PHE A 770 -24.30 37.79 0.91
CA PHE A 770 -23.93 39.02 0.23
C PHE A 770 -22.79 38.82 -0.78
N ILE A 771 -21.76 38.03 -0.44
CA ILE A 771 -20.61 37.82 -1.33
C ILE A 771 -20.93 36.85 -2.48
N SER A 772 -21.79 35.85 -2.25
CA SER A 772 -22.16 34.84 -3.26
C SER A 772 -23.00 35.34 -4.42
N GLN A 773 -23.68 36.49 -4.30
CA GLN A 773 -24.68 36.96 -5.27
C GLN A 773 -24.18 36.97 -6.73
N ASN A 774 -22.89 37.23 -6.92
CA ASN A 774 -22.25 37.29 -8.24
C ASN A 774 -21.04 36.34 -8.37
N MET A 775 -21.00 35.23 -7.63
CA MET A 775 -19.93 34.23 -7.77
C MET A 775 -20.41 33.10 -8.69
N PRO A 776 -19.92 32.98 -9.95
CA PRO A 776 -20.30 31.89 -10.84
C PRO A 776 -20.17 30.50 -10.19
N SER A 777 -19.11 30.30 -9.40
CA SER A 777 -18.84 29.04 -8.71
C SER A 777 -19.95 28.59 -7.76
N VAL A 778 -20.63 29.52 -7.07
CA VAL A 778 -21.71 29.16 -6.13
C VAL A 778 -22.98 28.75 -6.89
N TYR A 779 -23.22 29.33 -8.09
CA TYR A 779 -24.32 28.92 -8.95
C TYR A 779 -24.03 27.58 -9.64
N GLU A 780 -22.77 27.32 -10.02
CA GLU A 780 -22.28 26.03 -10.54
C GLU A 780 -22.38 24.87 -9.52
N LEU A 781 -22.72 25.16 -8.26
CA LEU A 781 -23.04 24.16 -7.22
C LEU A 781 -24.55 23.97 -6.98
N LEU A 782 -25.43 24.71 -7.68
CA LEU A 782 -26.88 24.51 -7.58
C LEU A 782 -27.30 23.16 -8.18
N PRO A 783 -28.36 22.52 -7.65
CA PRO A 783 -28.88 21.27 -8.22
C PRO A 783 -29.22 21.40 -9.71
N SER A 784 -28.65 20.50 -10.52
CA SER A 784 -28.81 20.52 -11.97
C SER A 784 -30.19 20.03 -12.42
N ARG A 785 -30.49 20.16 -13.73
CA ARG A 785 -31.69 19.53 -14.32
C ARG A 785 -31.73 18.02 -14.08
N LYS A 786 -30.58 17.35 -14.10
CA LYS A 786 -30.46 15.91 -13.86
C LYS A 786 -30.56 15.53 -12.37
N TYR A 787 -30.28 16.45 -11.44
CA TYR A 787 -30.66 16.27 -10.04
C TYR A 787 -32.19 16.18 -9.93
N ILE A 788 -32.90 17.15 -10.53
CA ILE A 788 -34.36 17.25 -10.49
C ILE A 788 -35.04 16.06 -11.17
N ASP A 789 -34.48 15.55 -12.28
CA ASP A 789 -34.96 14.33 -12.95
C ASP A 789 -34.84 13.06 -12.07
N LYS A 790 -33.92 13.05 -11.09
CA LYS A 790 -33.72 11.93 -10.16
C LYS A 790 -34.51 12.04 -8.86
N ASP A 791 -34.67 13.25 -8.34
CA ASP A 791 -35.20 13.54 -7.00
C ASP A 791 -36.58 14.23 -7.03
N GLU A 792 -37.22 14.28 -8.21
CA GLU A 792 -38.51 14.96 -8.49
C GLU A 792 -38.55 16.48 -8.20
N GLY A 793 -37.42 17.09 -7.82
CA GLY A 793 -37.29 18.52 -7.49
C GLY A 793 -37.05 18.78 -6.01
N TYR A 794 -36.08 19.66 -5.70
CA TYR A 794 -35.61 19.94 -4.34
C TYR A 794 -36.33 21.11 -3.64
N ILE A 795 -37.18 21.86 -4.35
CA ILE A 795 -38.03 22.90 -3.78
C ILE A 795 -39.49 22.46 -3.88
N ILE A 796 -40.20 22.53 -2.75
CA ILE A 796 -41.63 22.22 -2.65
C ILE A 796 -42.35 23.50 -2.25
N ASP A 797 -43.26 24.00 -3.09
CA ASP A 797 -44.17 25.09 -2.72
C ASP A 797 -45.53 24.52 -2.30
N ASN A 798 -45.95 24.86 -1.09
CA ASN A 798 -47.21 24.47 -0.46
C ASN A 798 -47.90 25.69 0.18
N ARG A 799 -47.46 26.92 -0.16
CA ARG A 799 -47.97 28.18 0.44
C ARG A 799 -49.45 28.43 0.14
N ASP A 800 -49.91 28.04 -1.05
CA ASP A 800 -51.30 28.19 -1.49
C ASP A 800 -52.20 26.96 -1.19
N LYS A 801 -51.69 25.98 -0.43
CA LYS A 801 -52.37 24.71 -0.08
C LYS A 801 -52.62 23.78 -1.29
N GLU A 802 -51.90 24.01 -2.38
CA GLU A 802 -51.65 23.04 -3.44
C GLU A 802 -50.18 22.63 -3.35
N PHE A 803 -49.90 21.31 -3.37
CA PHE A 803 -48.54 20.78 -3.32
C PHE A 803 -47.91 20.82 -4.72
N ILE A 804 -46.83 21.59 -4.88
CA ILE A 804 -46.11 21.74 -6.14
C ILE A 804 -44.61 21.53 -5.88
N ARG A 805 -44.03 20.43 -6.37
CA ARG A 805 -42.57 20.34 -6.55
C ARG A 805 -42.18 21.20 -7.75
N LEU A 806 -41.22 22.10 -7.56
CA LEU A 806 -40.78 23.02 -8.62
C LEU A 806 -39.76 22.33 -9.54
N ASP A 807 -39.91 22.54 -10.85
CA ASP A 807 -38.89 22.19 -11.83
C ASP A 807 -37.69 23.16 -11.82
N TYR A 808 -36.69 22.90 -12.66
CA TYR A 808 -35.47 23.72 -12.74
C TYR A 808 -35.77 25.18 -13.11
N ASP A 809 -36.60 25.40 -14.13
CA ASP A 809 -36.88 26.74 -14.66
C ASP A 809 -37.79 27.50 -13.67
N GLN A 810 -38.73 26.82 -13.01
CA GLN A 810 -39.55 27.36 -11.93
C GLN A 810 -38.69 27.79 -10.73
N THR A 811 -37.75 26.94 -10.29
CA THR A 811 -36.85 27.25 -9.17
C THR A 811 -35.92 28.41 -9.51
N LYS A 812 -35.36 28.43 -10.72
CA LYS A 812 -34.57 29.54 -11.25
C LYS A 812 -35.36 30.85 -11.29
N ASN A 813 -36.62 30.81 -11.72
CA ASN A 813 -37.49 32.00 -11.74
C ASN A 813 -37.80 32.51 -10.33
N LEU A 814 -38.08 31.62 -9.36
CA LEU A 814 -38.29 31.98 -7.95
C LEU A 814 -37.09 32.77 -7.40
N MET A 815 -35.88 32.23 -7.56
CA MET A 815 -34.64 32.90 -7.12
C MET A 815 -34.41 34.25 -7.81
N ILE A 816 -34.72 34.38 -9.10
CA ILE A 816 -34.63 35.66 -9.83
C ILE A 816 -35.66 36.68 -9.30
N GLU A 817 -36.88 36.23 -8.96
CA GLU A 817 -37.90 37.08 -8.32
C GLU A 817 -37.48 37.52 -6.90
N ASP A 818 -36.80 36.64 -6.15
CA ASP A 818 -36.16 36.93 -4.86
C ASP A 818 -34.82 37.70 -4.98
N GLY A 819 -34.47 38.12 -6.20
CA GLY A 819 -33.42 39.08 -6.50
C GLY A 819 -32.02 38.51 -6.69
N ARG A 820 -31.88 37.22 -7.01
CA ARG A 820 -30.60 36.64 -7.47
C ARG A 820 -30.20 37.14 -8.84
N ASN A 821 -28.90 37.06 -9.14
CA ASN A 821 -28.34 37.58 -10.37
C ASN A 821 -28.65 36.65 -11.55
N PRO A 822 -29.47 37.08 -12.53
CA PRO A 822 -29.83 36.24 -13.68
C PRO A 822 -28.63 35.93 -14.59
N LEU A 823 -27.54 36.71 -14.54
CA LEU A 823 -26.33 36.50 -15.34
C LEU A 823 -25.47 35.31 -14.86
N MET A 824 -25.71 34.79 -13.65
CA MET A 824 -24.91 33.70 -13.09
C MET A 824 -25.42 32.30 -13.47
N TYR A 825 -26.72 32.15 -13.77
CA TYR A 825 -27.29 30.85 -14.16
C TYR A 825 -26.67 30.22 -15.43
N PRO A 826 -26.33 30.97 -16.50
CA PRO A 826 -25.70 30.39 -17.68
C PRO A 826 -24.43 29.59 -17.36
N PHE A 827 -23.60 30.02 -16.41
CA PHE A 827 -22.41 29.26 -15.99
C PHE A 827 -22.77 27.86 -15.46
N ALA A 828 -23.78 27.78 -14.58
CA ALA A 828 -24.28 26.50 -14.06
C ALA A 828 -24.95 25.64 -15.14
N GLU A 829 -25.74 26.27 -16.02
CA GLU A 829 -26.41 25.57 -17.12
C GLU A 829 -25.41 25.01 -18.14
N ASP A 830 -24.38 25.78 -18.49
CA ASP A 830 -23.32 25.37 -19.41
C ASP A 830 -22.46 24.26 -18.80
N LEU A 831 -22.04 24.37 -17.53
CA LEU A 831 -21.25 23.34 -16.84
C LEU A 831 -21.98 21.99 -16.83
N HIS A 832 -23.20 21.97 -16.25
CA HIS A 832 -23.98 20.74 -16.13
C HIS A 832 -24.42 20.19 -17.49
N SER A 833 -24.49 21.00 -18.55
CA SER A 833 -24.76 20.49 -19.91
C SER A 833 -23.66 19.58 -20.46
N THR A 834 -22.43 19.66 -19.92
CA THR A 834 -21.29 18.85 -20.39
C THR A 834 -20.86 17.77 -19.40
N ILE A 835 -20.87 18.04 -18.08
CA ILE A 835 -20.26 17.13 -17.10
C ILE A 835 -21.22 16.09 -16.47
N ASP A 836 -22.54 16.29 -16.55
CA ASP A 836 -23.53 15.46 -15.84
C ASP A 836 -23.66 14.03 -16.40
N ASP A 837 -23.37 13.86 -17.69
CA ASP A 837 -23.39 12.60 -18.45
C ASP A 837 -21.99 12.20 -18.96
N LEU A 838 -20.93 12.81 -18.44
CA LEU A 838 -19.55 12.55 -18.87
C LEU A 838 -19.12 11.10 -18.54
N ASP A 839 -18.75 10.35 -19.58
CA ASP A 839 -18.31 8.95 -19.46
C ASP A 839 -16.80 8.85 -19.19
N LEU A 840 -16.45 8.48 -17.95
CA LEU A 840 -15.07 8.32 -17.53
C LEU A 840 -14.51 6.92 -17.83
N SER A 841 -15.34 5.97 -18.29
CA SER A 841 -14.96 4.57 -18.56
C SER A 841 -13.70 4.42 -19.41
N GLY A 842 -12.75 3.59 -18.98
CA GLY A 842 -11.44 3.42 -19.63
C GLY A 842 -10.36 4.40 -19.15
N MET A 843 -10.61 5.09 -18.04
CA MET A 843 -9.63 5.76 -17.19
C MET A 843 -9.90 5.28 -15.75
N GLU A 844 -8.85 5.06 -14.96
CA GLU A 844 -9.01 4.61 -13.58
C GLU A 844 -9.67 5.73 -12.76
N THR A 845 -10.89 5.49 -12.26
CA THR A 845 -11.68 6.54 -11.62
C THR A 845 -12.33 6.01 -10.36
N TYR A 846 -12.12 6.71 -9.25
CA TYR A 846 -12.54 6.31 -7.91
C TYR A 846 -13.34 7.45 -7.27
N ASN A 847 -14.41 7.12 -6.54
CA ASN A 847 -15.32 8.10 -5.95
C ASN A 847 -15.60 7.75 -4.49
N PHE A 848 -14.94 8.45 -3.56
CA PHE A 848 -15.23 8.38 -2.13
C PHE A 848 -16.42 9.29 -1.81
N VAL A 849 -17.54 8.66 -1.45
CA VAL A 849 -18.83 9.29 -1.23
C VAL A 849 -19.14 9.26 0.27
N GLY A 850 -19.10 10.43 0.91
CA GLY A 850 -19.52 10.57 2.31
C GLY A 850 -21.01 10.25 2.47
N CYS A 851 -21.35 9.52 3.54
CA CYS A 851 -22.72 9.13 3.83
C CYS A 851 -22.94 8.88 5.34
N GLY A 852 -24.20 8.78 5.77
CA GLY A 852 -24.59 8.58 7.16
C GLY A 852 -24.85 9.87 7.96
N PHE A 853 -24.86 11.05 7.31
CA PHE A 853 -25.21 12.33 7.94
C PHE A 853 -26.50 12.92 7.36
N GLY A 854 -27.30 13.56 8.21
CA GLY A 854 -28.48 14.32 7.78
C GLY A 854 -28.09 15.49 6.88
N THR A 855 -28.39 15.38 5.59
CA THR A 855 -27.93 16.32 4.56
C THR A 855 -29.12 17.00 3.89
N ILE A 856 -29.06 18.29 3.56
CA ILE A 856 -30.20 19.01 2.95
C ILE A 856 -30.50 18.44 1.55
N GLY A 857 -31.59 17.68 1.43
CA GLY A 857 -32.14 17.16 0.17
C GLY A 857 -33.18 18.09 -0.46
N GLY A 858 -33.86 18.91 0.35
CA GLY A 858 -34.80 19.89 -0.17
C GLY A 858 -35.34 20.88 0.87
N ILE A 859 -36.15 21.83 0.40
CA ILE A 859 -36.81 22.86 1.24
C ILE A 859 -38.28 22.95 0.84
N GLU A 860 -39.19 22.81 1.81
CA GLU A 860 -40.62 23.05 1.65
C GLU A 860 -40.97 24.48 2.12
N PHE A 861 -41.76 25.19 1.32
CA PHE A 861 -42.31 26.51 1.60
C PHE A 861 -43.79 26.35 1.99
N THR A 862 -44.17 26.81 3.17
CA THR A 862 -45.51 26.69 3.74
C THR A 862 -46.02 28.03 4.31
N LYS A 863 -47.23 28.04 4.89
CA LYS A 863 -47.77 29.19 5.63
C LYS A 863 -48.07 28.78 7.07
N LYS A 864 -47.50 29.52 8.03
CA LYS A 864 -47.88 29.43 9.47
C LYS A 864 -48.67 30.65 9.91
N LEU A 865 -49.38 30.51 11.03
CA LEU A 865 -49.91 31.65 11.77
C LEU A 865 -48.83 32.19 12.70
N SER A 866 -48.63 33.50 12.74
CA SER A 866 -47.64 34.15 13.61
C SER A 866 -48.23 35.35 14.34
N TRP A 867 -47.64 35.70 15.48
CA TRP A 867 -48.07 36.81 16.33
C TRP A 867 -47.35 38.11 16.00
N LYS A 868 -48.04 39.07 15.36
CA LYS A 868 -47.54 40.45 15.27
C LYS A 868 -48.14 41.32 16.38
N LYS A 869 -47.45 41.38 17.53
CA LYS A 869 -47.75 42.20 18.74
C LYS A 869 -49.07 41.92 19.46
N LEU A 870 -50.20 41.87 18.75
CA LEU A 870 -51.57 41.70 19.29
C LEU A 870 -52.55 41.00 18.34
N PHE A 871 -52.13 40.64 17.12
CA PHE A 871 -52.97 39.98 16.12
C PHE A 871 -52.24 38.79 15.50
N LEU A 872 -53.02 37.79 15.06
CA LEU A 872 -52.54 36.69 14.23
C LEU A 872 -52.50 37.14 12.77
N GLU A 873 -51.40 36.85 12.08
CA GLU A 873 -51.23 37.02 10.63
C GLU A 873 -50.65 35.72 10.02
N GLU A 874 -50.92 35.43 8.75
CA GLU A 874 -50.23 34.35 8.04
C GLU A 874 -48.84 34.86 7.59
N LYS A 875 -47.78 34.14 7.97
CA LYS A 875 -46.38 34.37 7.55
C LYS A 875 -45.95 33.19 6.67
N ASP A 876 -45.02 33.43 5.75
CA ASP A 876 -44.23 32.35 5.16
C ASP A 876 -43.46 31.59 6.25
N ASP A 877 -43.33 30.30 6.02
CA ASP A 877 -42.66 29.34 6.91
C ASP A 877 -41.99 28.26 6.07
N TYR A 878 -41.01 27.57 6.64
CA TYR A 878 -40.15 26.67 5.89
C TYR A 878 -39.97 25.34 6.62
N ASN A 879 -39.72 24.26 5.89
CA ASN A 879 -39.21 23.00 6.43
C ASN A 879 -37.97 22.58 5.64
N ILE A 880 -36.92 22.12 6.32
CA ILE A 880 -35.79 21.45 5.68
C ILE A 880 -36.11 19.95 5.58
N ILE A 881 -35.87 19.37 4.40
CA ILE A 881 -35.98 17.94 4.15
C ILE A 881 -34.56 17.39 4.16
N TYR A 882 -34.24 16.58 5.17
CA TYR A 882 -32.97 15.87 5.26
C TYR A 882 -33.02 14.54 4.50
N THR A 883 -31.91 14.19 3.85
CA THR A 883 -31.62 12.93 3.13
C THR A 883 -30.22 12.46 3.52
N ASP A 884 -29.85 11.25 3.13
CA ASP A 884 -28.51 10.69 3.34
C ASP A 884 -27.44 11.46 2.50
N GLY A 885 -26.24 11.61 3.07
CA GLY A 885 -25.12 12.35 2.48
C GLY A 885 -24.03 12.67 3.51
N ASP A 886 -23.21 13.68 3.20
CA ASP A 886 -22.00 14.06 3.95
C ASP A 886 -22.11 15.39 4.72
N GLU A 887 -23.31 15.78 5.18
CA GLU A 887 -23.72 17.11 5.69
C GLU A 887 -23.86 18.19 4.61
N THR A 888 -23.24 18.04 3.43
CA THR A 888 -23.23 19.07 2.37
C THR A 888 -23.83 18.58 1.05
N VAL A 889 -23.49 17.36 0.62
CA VAL A 889 -23.81 16.78 -0.68
C VAL A 889 -24.74 15.58 -0.50
N PRO A 890 -26.00 15.66 -0.96
CA PRO A 890 -26.90 14.51 -0.97
C PRO A 890 -26.34 13.32 -1.76
N LEU A 891 -26.60 12.12 -1.26
CA LEU A 891 -26.14 10.87 -1.86
C LEU A 891 -26.54 10.75 -3.34
N VAL A 892 -27.76 11.17 -3.70
CA VAL A 892 -28.29 11.17 -5.08
C VAL A 892 -27.44 11.99 -6.07
N SER A 893 -26.77 13.03 -5.57
CA SER A 893 -25.78 13.83 -6.30
C SER A 893 -24.43 13.10 -6.33
N ALA A 894 -23.85 12.80 -5.16
CA ALA A 894 -22.50 12.26 -5.05
C ALA A 894 -22.25 10.97 -5.85
N ILE A 895 -23.24 10.08 -5.96
CA ILE A 895 -23.13 8.81 -6.70
C ILE A 895 -23.26 8.94 -8.22
N ASN A 896 -23.54 10.13 -8.77
CA ASN A 896 -23.75 10.31 -10.21
C ASN A 896 -22.42 10.36 -10.99
N THR A 897 -21.78 9.20 -11.12
CA THR A 897 -20.53 9.02 -11.88
C THR A 897 -20.64 7.84 -12.84
N ILE A 898 -20.29 8.05 -14.12
CA ILE A 898 -20.27 6.99 -15.14
C ILE A 898 -18.83 6.50 -15.33
N GLY A 899 -18.60 5.20 -15.16
CA GLY A 899 -17.27 4.58 -15.31
C GLY A 899 -16.38 4.64 -14.07
N SER A 900 -16.88 5.13 -12.93
CA SER A 900 -16.13 5.21 -11.67
C SER A 900 -16.49 4.07 -10.71
N LYS A 901 -15.51 3.63 -9.92
CA LYS A 901 -15.71 2.76 -8.77
C LYS A 901 -16.08 3.59 -7.54
N ILE A 902 -17.16 3.25 -6.86
CA ILE A 902 -17.71 4.01 -5.72
C ILE A 902 -17.35 3.33 -4.41
N TYR A 903 -16.87 4.12 -3.45
CA TYR A 903 -16.61 3.75 -2.07
C TYR A 903 -17.42 4.67 -1.15
N PHE A 904 -18.36 4.10 -0.40
CA PHE A 904 -19.13 4.84 0.60
C PHE A 904 -18.31 4.98 1.88
N THR A 905 -18.19 6.21 2.40
CA THR A 905 -17.38 6.56 3.57
C THR A 905 -18.26 7.08 4.70
N LYS A 906 -18.36 6.34 5.79
CA LYS A 906 -19.22 6.66 6.95
C LYS A 906 -18.45 7.37 8.06
N GLY A 907 -19.18 8.13 8.89
CA GLY A 907 -18.61 8.78 10.07
C GLY A 907 -17.68 9.97 9.76
N PHE A 908 -17.48 10.27 8.47
CA PHE A 908 -16.74 11.44 8.00
C PHE A 908 -17.68 12.34 7.21
N SER A 909 -17.68 13.64 7.52
CA SER A 909 -18.45 14.59 6.73
C SER A 909 -17.57 15.32 5.72
N HIS A 910 -18.24 16.07 4.84
CA HIS A 910 -17.71 16.71 3.65
C HIS A 910 -16.31 17.32 3.82
N GLY A 911 -16.13 18.20 4.81
CA GLY A 911 -14.87 18.92 5.03
C GLY A 911 -13.73 18.04 5.56
N SER A 912 -14.06 16.96 6.28
CA SER A 912 -13.07 16.05 6.87
C SER A 912 -12.51 15.02 5.89
N LEU A 913 -13.19 14.73 4.77
CA LEU A 913 -12.84 13.63 3.85
C LEU A 913 -11.35 13.56 3.43
N PRO A 914 -10.64 14.68 3.12
CA PRO A 914 -9.22 14.62 2.76
C PRO A 914 -8.27 14.39 3.95
N THR A 915 -8.77 14.54 5.19
CA THR A 915 -8.03 14.34 6.45
C THR A 915 -8.21 12.94 7.04
N SER A 916 -9.37 12.31 6.79
CA SER A 916 -9.78 11.04 7.42
C SER A 916 -8.72 9.94 7.20
N PRO A 917 -8.18 9.32 8.27
CA PRO A 917 -7.07 8.37 8.16
C PRO A 917 -7.34 7.23 7.16
N GLU A 918 -8.52 6.62 7.22
CA GLU A 918 -8.91 5.50 6.36
C GLU A 918 -9.06 5.92 4.89
N ILE A 919 -9.52 7.16 4.63
CA ILE A 919 -9.63 7.69 3.28
C ILE A 919 -8.24 8.03 2.74
N ARG A 920 -7.36 8.61 3.56
CA ARG A 920 -5.95 8.84 3.19
C ARG A 920 -5.24 7.52 2.86
N GLU A 921 -5.35 6.51 3.70
CA GLU A 921 -4.81 5.16 3.45
C GLU A 921 -5.39 4.56 2.16
N GLY A 922 -6.69 4.76 1.90
CA GLY A 922 -7.33 4.39 0.63
C GLY A 922 -6.73 5.10 -0.59
N ILE A 923 -6.53 6.42 -0.54
CA ILE A 923 -5.90 7.22 -1.60
C ILE A 923 -4.48 6.71 -1.88
N LEU A 924 -3.65 6.51 -0.85
CA LEU A 924 -2.28 6.02 -0.99
C LEU A 924 -2.24 4.62 -1.63
N SER A 925 -3.20 3.77 -1.28
CA SER A 925 -3.29 2.40 -1.80
C SER A 925 -3.76 2.36 -3.27
N LEU A 926 -4.66 3.27 -3.67
CA LEU A 926 -5.03 3.47 -5.08
C LEU A 926 -3.84 3.95 -5.91
N LEU A 927 -3.17 5.03 -5.49
CA LEU A 927 -2.01 5.61 -6.17
C LEU A 927 -0.79 4.66 -6.26
N LYS A 928 -0.79 3.55 -5.51
CA LYS A 928 0.29 2.56 -5.50
C LYS A 928 -0.08 1.28 -6.24
N ASP A 929 -1.19 0.65 -5.87
CA ASP A 929 -1.57 -0.71 -6.29
C ASP A 929 -3.03 -0.81 -6.81
N GLY A 930 -3.77 0.30 -6.95
CA GLY A 930 -5.13 0.35 -7.51
C GLY A 930 -6.22 -0.34 -6.67
N ASN A 931 -6.00 -0.54 -5.36
CA ASN A 931 -6.94 -1.24 -4.47
C ASN A 931 -7.13 -0.50 -3.15
N VAL A 932 -8.34 -0.60 -2.56
CA VAL A 932 -8.71 -0.03 -1.25
C VAL A 932 -9.08 -1.17 -0.32
N GLU A 933 -8.58 -1.16 0.92
CA GLU A 933 -8.99 -2.12 1.95
C GLU A 933 -10.35 -1.74 2.54
N MET A 934 -11.29 -2.68 2.53
CA MET A 934 -12.65 -2.49 3.04
C MET A 934 -12.69 -2.63 4.55
N ASN A 935 -13.42 -1.74 5.23
CA ASN A 935 -13.59 -1.76 6.68
C ASN A 935 -15.02 -1.32 7.06
N GLU A 936 -15.28 -1.01 8.34
CA GLU A 936 -16.62 -0.59 8.77
C GLU A 936 -17.00 0.83 8.31
N ASN A 937 -15.99 1.67 8.07
CA ASN A 937 -16.12 3.05 7.61
C ASN A 937 -16.06 3.16 6.07
N ILE A 938 -15.44 2.22 5.34
CA ILE A 938 -15.29 2.22 3.87
C ILE A 938 -15.87 0.93 3.26
N THR A 939 -16.89 1.08 2.40
CA THR A 939 -17.66 -0.05 1.84
C THR A 939 -18.20 0.23 0.43
N GLU A 940 -18.52 -0.81 -0.34
CA GLU A 940 -19.20 -0.71 -1.65
C GLU A 940 -20.73 -0.86 -1.52
N ASP A 941 -21.27 -1.11 -0.32
CA ASP A 941 -22.70 -1.32 -0.07
C ASP A 941 -23.42 -0.03 0.37
N VAL A 942 -24.18 0.55 -0.55
CA VAL A 942 -25.01 1.76 -0.33
C VAL A 942 -26.07 1.58 0.76
N THR A 943 -26.58 0.36 1.00
CA THR A 943 -27.63 0.14 2.01
C THR A 943 -27.15 0.42 3.44
N SER A 944 -25.83 0.46 3.59
CA SER A 944 -25.15 0.66 4.86
C SER A 944 -25.01 2.14 5.27
N CYS A 945 -25.36 3.07 4.38
CA CYS A 945 -25.34 4.53 4.61
C CYS A 945 -26.60 5.08 5.29
N LYS A 946 -27.69 4.28 5.35
CA LYS A 946 -29.01 4.69 5.80
C LYS A 946 -29.00 5.47 7.13
N ILE A 947 -29.43 6.73 7.07
CA ILE A 947 -29.64 7.58 8.25
C ILE A 947 -30.88 7.17 9.05
N LEU A 948 -30.79 7.25 10.37
CA LEU A 948 -31.87 7.05 11.35
C LEU A 948 -31.79 8.18 12.37
N GLY A 949 -32.90 8.81 12.72
CA GLY A 949 -32.86 9.91 13.68
C GLY A 949 -34.15 10.70 13.83
N LYS A 950 -34.03 11.82 14.55
CA LYS A 950 -35.13 12.73 14.90
C LYS A 950 -34.82 14.14 14.43
N ILE A 951 -35.80 14.83 13.86
CA ILE A 951 -35.67 16.21 13.38
C ILE A 951 -36.52 17.15 14.25
N PRO A 952 -36.01 17.68 15.37
CA PRO A 952 -36.63 18.82 16.03
C PRO A 952 -36.48 20.09 15.17
N SER A 953 -37.57 20.84 15.04
CA SER A 953 -37.64 22.11 14.35
C SER A 953 -38.46 23.13 15.15
N VAL A 954 -37.89 24.30 15.38
CA VAL A 954 -38.45 25.37 16.22
C VAL A 954 -38.74 26.58 15.36
N HIS A 955 -40.00 26.97 15.32
CA HIS A 955 -40.53 28.02 14.47
C HIS A 955 -40.86 29.24 15.32
N SER A 956 -40.07 30.31 15.17
CA SER A 956 -40.21 31.69 15.70
C SER A 956 -41.44 32.04 16.56
N PRO A 957 -41.28 32.68 17.74
CA PRO A 957 -40.08 33.41 18.18
C PRO A 957 -39.31 32.69 19.29
N ALA A 958 -38.70 31.55 18.95
CA ALA A 958 -37.86 30.77 19.85
C ALA A 958 -36.68 30.15 19.09
N SER A 959 -35.61 29.85 19.81
CA SER A 959 -34.37 29.23 19.33
C SER A 959 -34.23 27.79 19.84
N LEU A 960 -33.58 26.94 19.04
CA LEU A 960 -33.31 25.53 19.34
C LEU A 960 -31.88 25.37 19.89
N HIS A 961 -31.76 24.61 20.98
CA HIS A 961 -30.49 24.23 21.59
C HIS A 961 -30.49 22.74 21.90
N ILE A 962 -29.41 22.05 21.56
CA ILE A 962 -29.21 20.63 21.80
C ILE A 962 -27.97 20.44 22.65
N TYR A 963 -28.05 19.53 23.62
CA TYR A 963 -26.92 19.10 24.46
C TYR A 963 -26.81 17.58 24.46
N ASP A 964 -25.59 17.04 24.47
CA ASP A 964 -25.31 15.61 24.67
C ASP A 964 -25.07 15.25 26.15
N GLU A 965 -24.71 14.00 26.46
CA GLU A 965 -24.42 13.55 27.83
C GLU A 965 -23.18 14.22 28.44
N ASP A 966 -22.17 14.55 27.63
CA ASP A 966 -20.93 15.21 28.07
C ASP A 966 -21.14 16.74 28.30
N GLY A 967 -22.25 17.28 27.79
CA GLY A 967 -22.65 18.68 27.92
C GLY A 967 -22.13 19.58 26.81
N ASN A 968 -21.66 19.02 25.70
CA ASN A 968 -21.36 19.78 24.49
C ASN A 968 -22.67 20.33 23.90
N HIS A 969 -22.60 21.45 23.17
CA HIS A 969 -23.77 22.21 22.73
C HIS A 969 -23.79 22.42 21.22
N THR A 970 -24.93 22.15 20.59
CA THR A 970 -25.22 22.58 19.21
C THR A 970 -26.45 23.48 19.21
N GLY A 971 -26.34 24.69 18.68
CA GLY A 971 -27.40 25.69 18.68
C GLY A 971 -26.90 27.14 18.65
N VAL A 972 -27.82 28.11 18.68
CA VAL A 972 -27.47 29.54 18.63
C VAL A 972 -26.78 29.99 19.94
N ASN A 973 -25.79 30.88 19.85
CA ASN A 973 -25.07 31.45 21.00
C ASN A 973 -25.51 32.90 21.34
N GLU A 974 -24.93 33.51 22.39
CA GLU A 974 -25.29 34.87 22.84
C GLU A 974 -25.06 35.98 21.79
N ASP A 975 -24.17 35.76 20.81
CA ASP A 975 -23.88 36.69 19.72
C ASP A 975 -24.81 36.49 18.50
N GLY A 976 -25.64 35.45 18.50
CA GLY A 976 -26.54 35.08 17.41
C GLY A 976 -25.89 34.25 16.29
N ASP A 977 -24.68 33.75 16.52
CA ASP A 977 -23.98 32.81 15.64
C ASP A 977 -24.26 31.35 16.12
N VAL A 978 -24.10 30.34 15.27
CA VAL A 978 -24.40 28.92 15.63
C VAL A 978 -23.13 28.19 16.09
N GLU A 979 -23.26 27.45 17.20
CA GLU A 979 -22.26 26.52 17.76
C GLU A 979 -22.57 25.09 17.31
N TYR A 980 -21.52 24.29 17.04
CA TYR A 980 -21.60 22.91 16.54
C TYR A 980 -20.72 21.98 17.40
N GLY A 981 -21.05 21.85 18.68
CA GLY A 981 -20.25 21.07 19.64
C GLY A 981 -20.53 19.57 19.67
N ILE A 982 -21.60 19.09 19.01
CA ILE A 982 -22.01 17.67 19.03
C ILE A 982 -21.74 17.02 17.67
N GLU A 983 -20.90 15.99 17.66
CA GLU A 983 -20.56 15.23 16.45
C GLU A 983 -21.79 14.47 15.88
N GLY A 984 -21.92 14.42 14.55
CA GLY A 984 -23.06 13.79 13.87
C GLY A 984 -24.36 14.60 13.84
N VAL A 985 -24.52 15.59 14.73
CA VAL A 985 -25.69 16.49 14.72
C VAL A 985 -25.55 17.56 13.66
N SER A 986 -26.44 17.54 12.66
CA SER A 986 -26.57 18.63 11.69
C SER A 986 -27.47 19.72 12.27
N PHE A 987 -27.15 21.00 12.08
CA PHE A 987 -27.98 22.13 12.52
C PHE A 987 -28.04 23.21 11.43
N ASP A 988 -29.25 23.66 11.13
CA ASP A 988 -29.54 24.61 10.07
C ASP A 988 -30.54 25.68 10.53
N MET A 989 -30.51 26.84 9.87
CA MET A 989 -31.52 27.89 10.05
C MET A 989 -31.98 28.45 8.71
N ILE A 990 -33.27 28.83 8.65
CA ILE A 990 -33.88 29.62 7.59
C ILE A 990 -34.67 30.75 8.26
N ASP A 991 -34.30 32.00 7.98
CA ASP A 991 -34.79 33.22 8.65
C ASP A 991 -34.75 33.16 10.20
N ASP A 992 -35.88 32.81 10.83
CA ASP A 992 -36.13 32.73 12.27
C ASP A 992 -36.64 31.34 12.69
N VAL A 993 -36.32 30.31 11.88
CA VAL A 993 -36.62 28.90 12.13
C VAL A 993 -35.33 28.12 12.23
N SER A 994 -35.21 27.28 13.26
CA SER A 994 -34.06 26.41 13.52
C SER A 994 -34.44 24.94 13.34
N TYR A 995 -33.55 24.15 12.74
CA TYR A 995 -33.70 22.72 12.50
C TYR A 995 -32.45 22.01 12.99
N ALA A 996 -32.59 20.79 13.51
CA ALA A 996 -31.46 19.89 13.69
C ALA A 996 -31.81 18.48 13.23
N PHE A 997 -30.84 17.73 12.72
CA PHE A 997 -30.93 16.28 12.58
C PHE A 997 -30.17 15.64 13.73
N LEU A 998 -30.86 14.81 14.52
CA LEU A 998 -30.32 14.10 15.68
C LEU A 998 -30.21 12.59 15.36
N PRO A 999 -29.00 12.07 15.08
CA PRO A 999 -28.79 10.64 14.83
C PRO A 999 -29.26 9.75 15.99
N ASP A 1000 -29.95 8.65 15.70
CA ASP A 1000 -30.29 7.65 16.70
C ASP A 1000 -29.03 6.94 17.23
N GLY A 1001 -28.93 6.81 18.57
CA GLY A 1001 -27.82 6.13 19.25
C GLY A 1001 -27.40 6.82 20.55
N GLU A 1002 -27.58 8.14 20.60
CA GLU A 1002 -27.25 9.01 21.74
C GLU A 1002 -28.51 9.62 22.38
N ASP A 1003 -28.44 9.94 23.67
CA ASP A 1003 -29.51 10.60 24.43
C ASP A 1003 -29.30 12.13 24.43
N TYR A 1004 -30.05 12.85 23.59
CA TYR A 1004 -29.96 14.32 23.51
C TYR A 1004 -30.95 15.03 24.44
N LYS A 1005 -30.48 16.11 25.07
CA LYS A 1005 -31.34 17.09 25.74
C LYS A 1005 -31.66 18.25 24.80
N VAL A 1006 -32.93 18.37 24.41
CA VAL A 1006 -33.42 19.47 23.56
C VAL A 1006 -34.09 20.56 24.40
N ILE A 1007 -33.54 21.77 24.34
CA ILE A 1007 -34.04 22.97 25.01
C ILE A 1007 -34.48 24.00 23.95
N ILE A 1008 -35.63 24.62 24.20
CA ILE A 1008 -36.16 25.74 23.42
C ILE A 1008 -36.12 27.00 24.29
N LYS A 1009 -35.58 28.10 23.79
CA LYS A 1009 -35.49 29.40 24.51
C LYS A 1009 -36.27 30.49 23.79
N ALA A 1010 -36.85 31.44 24.55
CA ALA A 1010 -37.65 32.52 24.00
C ALA A 1010 -36.80 33.66 23.40
N GLU A 1011 -37.06 34.02 22.14
CA GLU A 1011 -36.45 35.18 21.46
C GLU A 1011 -37.38 36.42 21.49
N ASP A 1012 -38.70 36.21 21.49
CA ASP A 1012 -39.72 37.24 21.78
C ASP A 1012 -40.91 36.62 22.53
N THR A 1013 -41.74 37.47 23.13
CA THR A 1013 -43.01 37.07 23.74
C THR A 1013 -44.08 36.82 22.67
N GLY A 1014 -44.87 35.75 22.83
CA GLY A 1014 -45.88 35.37 21.84
C GLY A 1014 -46.26 33.91 21.96
N GLY A 1015 -46.13 33.17 20.87
CA GLY A 1015 -46.12 31.73 20.88
C GLY A 1015 -45.40 31.18 19.66
N TYR A 1016 -44.73 30.05 19.84
CA TYR A 1016 -43.91 29.36 18.84
C TYR A 1016 -44.57 28.03 18.42
N ASP A 1017 -44.15 27.50 17.27
CA ASP A 1017 -44.50 26.14 16.87
C ASP A 1017 -43.26 25.23 16.99
N LEU A 1018 -43.46 24.01 17.48
CA LEU A 1018 -42.44 22.95 17.56
C LEU A 1018 -42.92 21.77 16.71
N ARG A 1019 -42.05 21.22 15.87
CA ARG A 1019 -42.27 19.98 15.15
C ARG A 1019 -41.10 19.03 15.42
N VAL A 1020 -41.40 17.75 15.57
CA VAL A 1020 -40.41 16.68 15.73
C VAL A 1020 -40.79 15.58 14.73
N GLU A 1021 -39.89 15.28 13.81
CA GLU A 1021 -40.09 14.22 12.81
C GLU A 1021 -39.20 13.03 13.13
N GLU A 1022 -39.72 11.81 12.98
CA GLU A 1022 -38.92 10.58 13.01
C GLU A 1022 -38.56 10.19 11.57
N GLN A 1023 -37.29 9.85 11.33
CA GLN A 1023 -36.76 9.57 9.99
C GLN A 1023 -36.13 8.17 9.89
N ASP A 1024 -36.55 7.40 8.88
CA ASP A 1024 -36.03 6.09 8.52
C ASP A 1024 -35.51 6.08 7.06
N GLY A 1025 -34.22 6.35 6.86
CA GLY A 1025 -33.67 6.67 5.54
C GLY A 1025 -34.29 7.97 4.99
N ASP A 1026 -34.66 8.03 3.72
CA ASP A 1026 -35.28 9.22 3.11
C ASP A 1026 -36.80 9.36 3.40
N THR A 1027 -37.32 8.64 4.39
CA THR A 1027 -38.76 8.61 4.71
C THR A 1027 -39.03 9.09 6.14
N ILE A 1028 -39.90 10.10 6.26
CA ILE A 1028 -40.48 10.49 7.56
C ILE A 1028 -41.54 9.45 7.97
N THR A 1029 -41.36 8.85 9.14
CA THR A 1029 -42.19 7.75 9.66
C THR A 1029 -43.29 8.21 10.63
N ASP A 1030 -43.02 9.24 11.41
CA ASP A 1030 -44.00 9.92 12.28
C ASP A 1030 -43.67 11.42 12.37
N THR A 1031 -44.67 12.24 12.69
CA THR A 1031 -44.53 13.70 12.86
C THR A 1031 -45.34 14.16 14.05
N LYS A 1032 -44.66 14.65 15.09
CA LYS A 1032 -45.26 15.29 16.25
C LYS A 1032 -45.21 16.80 16.09
N SER A 1033 -46.25 17.49 16.58
CA SER A 1033 -46.31 18.94 16.52
C SER A 1033 -46.98 19.55 17.75
N TRP A 1034 -46.54 20.74 18.12
CA TRP A 1034 -47.15 21.63 19.10
C TRP A 1034 -47.26 22.99 18.45
N SER A 1035 -48.47 23.52 18.31
CA SER A 1035 -48.72 24.80 17.68
C SER A 1035 -49.12 25.85 18.71
N MET A 1036 -48.60 27.08 18.57
CA MET A 1036 -48.90 28.23 19.43
C MET A 1036 -48.58 27.98 20.91
N VAL A 1037 -47.45 27.32 21.20
CA VAL A 1037 -46.94 27.14 22.58
C VAL A 1037 -46.59 28.51 23.16
N PRO A 1038 -47.19 28.93 24.30
CA PRO A 1038 -47.13 30.33 24.74
C PRO A 1038 -45.80 30.70 25.40
N LEU A 1039 -45.19 31.80 24.94
CA LEU A 1039 -44.00 32.42 25.56
C LEU A 1039 -44.45 33.66 26.33
N LYS A 1040 -44.52 33.53 27.67
CA LYS A 1040 -45.07 34.59 28.54
C LYS A 1040 -44.03 35.66 28.90
N THR A 1041 -42.75 35.30 28.91
CA THR A 1041 -41.61 36.19 29.18
C THR A 1041 -40.45 35.88 28.22
N LEU A 1042 -39.37 36.67 28.26
CA LEU A 1042 -38.12 36.36 27.54
C LEU A 1042 -37.26 35.33 28.31
N GLU A 1043 -37.59 35.06 29.57
CA GLU A 1043 -36.95 34.02 30.38
C GLU A 1043 -37.67 32.67 30.23
N SER A 1044 -38.74 32.60 29.41
CA SER A 1044 -39.48 31.36 29.18
C SER A 1044 -38.60 30.33 28.47
N THR A 1045 -38.57 29.11 28.97
CA THR A 1045 -37.84 27.98 28.36
C THR A 1045 -38.69 26.73 28.35
N SER A 1046 -38.44 25.87 27.37
CA SER A 1046 -39.07 24.56 27.27
C SER A 1046 -38.04 23.46 27.12
N GLU A 1047 -38.29 22.31 27.75
CA GLU A 1047 -37.49 21.09 27.62
C GLU A 1047 -38.35 20.01 26.96
N LEU A 1048 -37.88 19.51 25.82
CA LEU A 1048 -38.53 18.41 25.10
C LEU A 1048 -37.97 17.08 25.64
N ILE A 1049 -38.86 16.23 26.14
CA ILE A 1049 -38.52 14.88 26.61
C ILE A 1049 -38.95 13.86 25.56
N PHE A 1050 -37.98 13.15 25.03
CA PHE A 1050 -38.18 11.95 24.21
C PHE A 1050 -38.61 10.77 25.09
N GLY A 1051 -39.59 9.98 24.64
CA GLY A 1051 -40.11 8.82 25.37
C GLY A 1051 -40.46 7.65 24.44
N ASP A 1052 -40.84 6.49 25.02
CA ASP A 1052 -41.23 5.27 24.30
C ASP A 1052 -42.57 5.42 23.54
N GLY A 1053 -42.61 6.29 22.53
CA GLY A 1053 -43.77 6.55 21.65
C GLY A 1053 -44.74 7.64 22.13
N GLU A 1054 -44.43 8.36 23.21
CA GLU A 1054 -45.15 9.56 23.66
C GLU A 1054 -44.10 10.66 23.97
N TYR A 1055 -44.30 11.86 23.40
CA TYR A 1055 -43.40 13.01 23.60
C TYR A 1055 -44.07 14.06 24.49
N SER A 1056 -43.32 14.60 25.46
CA SER A 1056 -43.82 15.63 26.36
C SER A 1056 -42.96 16.88 26.36
N LEU A 1057 -43.59 18.05 26.30
CA LEU A 1057 -42.95 19.36 26.31
C LEU A 1057 -43.17 20.01 27.68
N LEU A 1058 -42.11 20.10 28.48
CA LEU A 1058 -42.10 20.74 29.79
C LEU A 1058 -41.81 22.24 29.60
N VAL A 1059 -42.57 23.14 30.22
CA VAL A 1059 -42.43 24.59 30.02
C VAL A 1059 -42.33 25.31 31.37
N ASP A 1060 -41.24 26.06 31.54
CA ASP A 1060 -41.09 27.11 32.55
C ASP A 1060 -41.53 28.45 31.91
N ASP A 1061 -42.61 29.05 32.39
CA ASP A 1061 -43.12 30.31 31.83
C ASP A 1061 -42.28 31.52 32.23
N ASN A 1062 -41.54 31.42 33.34
CA ASN A 1062 -41.12 32.57 34.13
C ASN A 1062 -39.62 32.63 34.43
N GLY A 1063 -38.88 31.56 34.14
CA GLY A 1063 -37.42 31.45 34.26
C GLY A 1063 -36.93 31.20 35.68
N ASP A 1064 -37.77 30.67 36.58
CA ASP A 1064 -37.36 30.34 37.95
C ASP A 1064 -36.84 28.91 38.13
N GLY A 1065 -36.88 28.10 37.08
CA GLY A 1065 -36.37 26.72 37.05
C GLY A 1065 -37.36 25.68 37.56
N GLU A 1066 -38.61 26.06 37.82
CA GLU A 1066 -39.70 25.13 38.13
C GLU A 1066 -40.65 25.02 36.92
N ILE A 1067 -41.16 23.82 36.64
CA ILE A 1067 -42.04 23.60 35.47
C ILE A 1067 -43.46 24.08 35.78
N ASP A 1068 -43.90 25.12 35.06
CA ASP A 1068 -45.24 25.71 35.16
C ASP A 1068 -46.31 24.89 34.41
N ASN A 1069 -45.99 24.38 33.21
CA ASN A 1069 -46.92 23.61 32.37
C ASN A 1069 -46.25 22.41 31.68
N THR A 1070 -47.08 21.46 31.24
CA THR A 1070 -46.69 20.36 30.37
C THR A 1070 -47.67 20.27 29.22
N TYR A 1071 -47.16 20.17 27.99
CA TYR A 1071 -47.97 20.05 26.77
C TYR A 1071 -47.67 18.73 26.05
N GLU A 1072 -48.71 17.93 25.86
CA GLU A 1072 -48.67 16.69 25.07
C GLU A 1072 -48.63 16.99 23.56
N GLU A 1073 -48.21 16.02 22.76
CA GLU A 1073 -48.23 16.11 21.29
C GLU A 1073 -49.62 16.47 20.71
N SER A 1074 -49.64 17.14 19.56
CA SER A 1074 -50.83 17.73 18.93
C SER A 1074 -51.51 18.85 19.72
N PHE A 1075 -50.79 19.53 20.62
CA PHE A 1075 -51.30 20.73 21.30
C PHE A 1075 -51.57 21.87 20.30
N ASP A 1076 -52.77 22.47 20.35
CA ASP A 1076 -53.14 23.68 19.61
C ASP A 1076 -53.49 24.80 20.60
N GLY A 1077 -52.53 25.72 20.78
CA GLY A 1077 -52.66 26.89 21.64
C GLY A 1077 -53.58 27.99 21.11
N THR A 1078 -54.17 27.88 19.91
CA THR A 1078 -54.95 28.98 19.30
C THR A 1078 -56.18 29.41 20.11
N GLU A 1079 -56.77 28.54 20.94
CA GLU A 1079 -57.83 28.93 21.90
C GLU A 1079 -57.29 29.57 23.19
N GLU A 1080 -56.07 29.25 23.61
CA GLU A 1080 -55.40 29.87 24.76
C GLU A 1080 -54.91 31.29 24.39
N ALA A 1081 -54.33 31.41 23.20
CA ALA A 1081 -54.04 32.66 22.49
C ALA A 1081 -55.23 33.64 22.49
N LYS A 1082 -56.44 33.15 22.18
CA LYS A 1082 -57.69 33.95 22.20
C LYS A 1082 -58.11 34.38 23.63
N LYS A 1083 -57.73 33.64 24.68
CA LYS A 1083 -57.98 34.04 26.07
C LYS A 1083 -57.06 35.19 26.51
N ILE A 1084 -55.77 35.17 26.12
CA ILE A 1084 -54.79 36.20 26.48
C ILE A 1084 -55.24 37.60 26.00
N THR A 1085 -55.81 37.70 24.79
CA THR A 1085 -56.39 38.94 24.24
C THR A 1085 -57.61 39.47 25.02
N THR A 1086 -58.29 38.64 25.82
CA THR A 1086 -59.45 39.05 26.61
C THR A 1086 -59.06 39.71 27.93
N ILE A 1087 -57.92 39.34 28.52
CA ILE A 1087 -57.48 39.82 29.85
C ILE A 1087 -57.09 41.31 29.82
N LYS A 1088 -56.39 41.76 28.76
CA LYS A 1088 -55.99 43.19 28.58
C LYS A 1088 -57.16 44.16 28.36
N LYS A 1089 -58.41 43.68 28.24
CA LYS A 1089 -59.60 44.54 28.02
C LYS A 1089 -60.28 45.07 29.29
N SER A 1090 -59.81 44.69 30.48
CA SER A 1090 -60.50 44.98 31.76
C SER A 1090 -59.81 46.04 32.66
N THR A 1091 -58.61 46.50 32.32
CA THR A 1091 -57.80 47.40 33.17
C THR A 1091 -57.35 48.66 32.44
N GLY A 1092 -58.13 49.74 32.53
CA GLY A 1092 -57.72 51.08 32.07
C GLY A 1092 -58.91 52.02 31.82
N SER A 1093 -59.04 53.08 32.63
CA SER A 1093 -60.16 54.03 32.55
C SER A 1093 -59.67 55.48 32.61
N TYR A 1094 -60.13 56.32 31.66
CA TYR A 1094 -59.85 57.77 31.50
C TYR A 1094 -58.38 58.14 31.19
N SER A 1095 -58.05 59.17 30.38
CA SER A 1095 -58.88 60.10 29.58
C SER A 1095 -58.05 60.78 28.48
N GLY A 1096 -58.62 61.00 27.28
CA GLY A 1096 -58.01 61.85 26.26
C GLY A 1096 -58.67 61.73 24.88
N ASN A 1097 -59.56 62.68 24.53
CA ASN A 1097 -60.22 62.71 23.21
C ASN A 1097 -59.29 63.32 22.14
N TYR A 1098 -59.22 62.75 20.93
CA TYR A 1098 -59.94 63.27 19.75
C TYR A 1098 -59.74 62.39 18.48
N LEU A 1099 -60.88 62.01 17.86
CA LEU A 1099 -61.18 61.63 16.45
C LEU A 1099 -60.02 61.15 15.51
N VAL A 1100 -59.97 59.95 14.91
CA VAL A 1100 -60.94 59.08 14.17
C VAL A 1100 -61.10 59.39 12.67
N ASN A 1101 -61.05 58.31 11.86
CA ASN A 1101 -61.20 58.15 10.39
C ASN A 1101 -59.89 58.24 9.57
N ASN A 1102 -59.62 57.39 8.57
CA ASN A 1102 -60.31 56.17 8.10
C ASN A 1102 -59.36 55.39 7.15
N TYR A 1103 -59.32 54.06 7.21
CA TYR A 1103 -59.38 53.19 6.01
C TYR A 1103 -59.79 51.75 6.43
N LYS A 1104 -60.98 51.35 5.97
CA LYS A 1104 -61.46 49.95 5.96
C LYS A 1104 -61.10 49.36 4.60
N THR A 1105 -60.28 48.32 4.51
CA THR A 1105 -60.58 46.86 4.68
C THR A 1105 -61.49 46.24 3.62
N SER A 1106 -61.05 45.03 3.21
CA SER A 1106 -61.79 43.84 2.81
C SER A 1106 -62.29 43.70 1.36
N ASN A 1107 -61.74 42.69 0.68
CA ASN A 1107 -62.57 41.64 0.09
C ASN A 1107 -62.22 40.32 0.80
N ILE A 1108 -63.24 39.64 1.33
CA ILE A 1108 -63.18 38.25 1.81
C ILE A 1108 -64.09 37.47 0.85
N TYR A 1109 -63.61 36.35 0.34
CA TYR A 1109 -64.46 35.37 -0.34
C TYR A 1109 -64.89 34.27 0.63
N THR A 1110 -66.15 33.86 0.54
CA THR A 1110 -66.65 32.57 1.06
C THR A 1110 -67.45 31.89 -0.05
N PRO A 1111 -67.33 30.57 -0.24
CA PRO A 1111 -67.96 29.87 -1.37
C PRO A 1111 -69.34 29.31 -1.02
N GLU A 1112 -70.29 29.32 -1.98
CA GLU A 1112 -71.25 28.22 -2.23
C GLU A 1112 -72.24 28.49 -3.41
N VAL A 1113 -72.81 27.41 -3.96
CA VAL A 1113 -74.02 27.30 -4.83
C VAL A 1113 -73.93 27.49 -6.36
N LYS A 1114 -73.53 26.39 -7.04
CA LYS A 1114 -74.26 25.65 -8.11
C LYS A 1114 -74.86 26.32 -9.38
N ASN A 1115 -74.45 25.71 -10.51
CA ASN A 1115 -75.28 25.18 -11.63
C ASN A 1115 -75.52 25.97 -12.95
N LEU A 1116 -74.78 25.52 -13.98
CA LEU A 1116 -75.27 24.89 -15.24
C LEU A 1116 -75.84 25.72 -16.42
N VAL A 1117 -75.39 25.26 -17.61
CA VAL A 1117 -75.96 25.32 -18.98
C VAL A 1117 -75.48 26.44 -19.94
N ASN A 1118 -74.60 26.01 -20.85
CA ASN A 1118 -74.52 26.28 -22.30
C ASN A 1118 -75.35 27.45 -22.90
N GLN A 1119 -74.72 28.28 -23.75
CA GLN A 1119 -74.79 28.16 -25.22
C GLN A 1119 -74.03 29.28 -25.97
N SER A 1120 -73.53 28.96 -27.17
CA SER A 1120 -72.88 29.85 -28.17
C SER A 1120 -71.54 30.52 -27.76
N GLY A 1121 -70.52 30.65 -28.61
CA GLY A 1121 -70.31 30.09 -29.96
C GLY A 1121 -69.92 31.13 -31.01
N LYS A 1122 -68.70 30.97 -31.56
CA LYS A 1122 -68.10 31.58 -32.78
C LYS A 1122 -67.50 33.00 -32.70
N MET A 1123 -66.39 33.11 -33.46
CA MET A 1123 -65.86 34.30 -34.18
C MET A 1123 -65.31 35.46 -33.32
N GLU A 1124 -64.29 36.20 -33.74
CA GLU A 1124 -63.25 36.03 -34.79
C GLU A 1124 -62.11 37.03 -34.47
N ASP A 1125 -61.05 37.00 -35.28
CA ASP A 1125 -59.92 37.95 -35.36
C ASP A 1125 -60.19 39.42 -34.94
N ILE A 1126 -59.16 40.11 -34.42
CA ILE A 1126 -58.46 41.20 -35.15
C ILE A 1126 -57.24 41.73 -34.35
N ASN A 1127 -56.29 42.24 -35.13
CA ASN A 1127 -54.93 42.62 -34.79
C ASN A 1127 -54.77 44.10 -34.36
N GLU A 1128 -53.62 44.39 -33.74
CA GLU A 1128 -52.83 45.64 -33.75
C GLU A 1128 -53.47 47.06 -33.77
N ASP A 1129 -52.94 47.89 -32.85
CA ASP A 1129 -52.39 49.24 -33.07
C ASP A 1129 -53.12 50.54 -32.65
N GLN A 1130 -52.28 51.50 -32.22
CA GLN A 1130 -52.47 52.97 -32.13
C GLN A 1130 -53.29 53.58 -30.96
N ILE A 1131 -52.57 54.21 -30.01
CA ILE A 1131 -52.69 55.67 -29.74
C ILE A 1131 -51.26 56.27 -29.68
N TYR A 1132 -51.13 57.52 -30.15
CA TYR A 1132 -49.88 58.18 -30.57
C TYR A 1132 -49.85 59.64 -30.06
N LEU A 1133 -48.70 60.36 -30.20
CA LEU A 1133 -48.51 61.83 -30.02
C LEU A 1133 -48.43 62.32 -28.54
N GLU A 1134 -47.69 63.36 -28.10
CA GLU A 1134 -46.71 64.35 -28.65
C GLU A 1134 -46.05 65.10 -27.43
N ASN A 1135 -44.90 65.81 -27.44
CA ASN A 1135 -43.88 66.12 -28.47
C ASN A 1135 -42.51 66.57 -27.88
N GLU A 1136 -41.42 66.23 -28.57
CA GLU A 1136 -40.23 67.05 -28.95
C GLU A 1136 -39.41 68.03 -28.03
N LYS A 1137 -38.07 67.98 -28.28
CA LYS A 1137 -37.07 69.07 -28.51
C LYS A 1137 -36.13 69.55 -27.38
N THR A 1138 -34.83 69.15 -27.40
CA THR A 1138 -33.60 69.82 -27.98
C THR A 1138 -33.02 70.95 -27.08
N GLU A 1139 -31.73 71.28 -26.98
CA GLU A 1139 -30.41 70.93 -27.59
C GLU A 1139 -29.34 71.41 -26.55
N GLU A 1140 -28.28 70.67 -26.17
CA GLU A 1140 -26.94 70.50 -26.80
C GLU A 1140 -25.82 71.47 -26.29
N ILE A 1141 -24.58 70.93 -26.16
CA ILE A 1141 -23.23 71.57 -26.10
C ILE A 1141 -22.62 72.06 -24.75
N GLU A 1142 -21.54 71.34 -24.36
CA GLU A 1142 -20.20 71.72 -23.81
C GLU A 1142 -19.98 73.01 -22.97
N ASP A 1143 -19.22 72.93 -21.85
CA ASP A 1143 -17.74 72.98 -21.84
C ASP A 1143 -17.14 72.86 -20.40
N MET A 1144 -15.81 72.86 -20.29
CA MET A 1144 -14.94 72.44 -19.17
C MET A 1144 -14.93 73.24 -17.84
N SER A 1145 -14.45 72.52 -16.79
CA SER A 1145 -13.47 72.94 -15.75
C SER A 1145 -13.90 73.39 -14.33
N ASN A 1146 -13.28 72.67 -13.36
CA ASN A 1146 -12.66 73.09 -12.09
C ASN A 1146 -13.45 73.68 -10.88
N GLU A 1147 -13.09 73.09 -9.72
CA GLU A 1147 -12.84 73.69 -8.40
C GLU A 1147 -14.00 74.02 -7.42
N ASN A 1148 -14.07 73.15 -6.40
CA ASN A 1148 -14.04 73.45 -4.95
C ASN A 1148 -15.28 73.89 -4.15
N GLU A 1149 -15.21 73.42 -2.88
CA GLU A 1149 -16.02 73.65 -1.67
C GLU A 1149 -17.25 72.72 -1.54
N GLU A 1150 -17.24 71.70 -0.66
CA GLU A 1150 -17.22 71.74 0.82
C GLU A 1150 -18.34 72.65 1.38
N GLU A 1151 -19.12 72.30 2.42
CA GLU A 1151 -18.84 71.43 3.57
C GLU A 1151 -20.18 70.98 4.20
N TYR A 1152 -20.25 69.76 4.74
CA TYR A 1152 -20.88 69.48 6.06
C TYR A 1152 -20.55 68.04 6.51
N ARG A 1153 -19.49 67.92 7.32
CA ARG A 1153 -19.22 66.74 8.15
C ARG A 1153 -19.56 67.09 9.59
N ASP A 1154 -20.06 66.12 10.34
CA ASP A 1154 -19.85 66.06 11.79
C ASP A 1154 -19.30 64.67 12.10
N VAL A 1155 -18.16 64.64 12.78
CA VAL A 1155 -17.47 63.45 13.28
C VAL A 1155 -17.30 63.65 14.79
N ILE A 1156 -17.55 62.60 15.57
CA ILE A 1156 -17.04 62.52 16.93
C ILE A 1156 -16.11 61.32 16.98
N ASP A 1157 -14.84 61.60 17.24
CA ASP A 1157 -13.72 60.67 17.26
C ASP A 1157 -13.19 60.56 18.71
N GLU A 1158 -12.56 59.42 19.01
CA GLU A 1158 -12.02 59.11 20.33
C GLU A 1158 -10.63 59.72 20.52
N ASP A 1159 -10.48 60.78 21.30
CA ASP A 1159 -9.31 60.91 22.18
C ASP A 1159 -9.39 62.05 23.20
N LYS A 1160 -9.41 61.68 24.50
CA LYS A 1160 -8.86 62.41 25.68
C LYS A 1160 -9.46 61.88 26.99
N LEU A 1161 -8.64 61.21 27.79
CA LEU A 1161 -8.33 61.64 29.17
C LEU A 1161 -7.29 60.73 29.84
N LEU A 1162 -6.02 61.11 29.74
CA LEU A 1162 -4.98 60.71 30.70
C LEU A 1162 -4.41 61.96 31.40
N ALA A 1163 -4.00 61.74 32.66
CA ALA A 1163 -3.29 62.66 33.58
C ALA A 1163 -4.10 63.75 34.33
N SER A 1164 -4.44 63.45 35.59
CA SER A 1164 -4.24 64.42 36.69
C SER A 1164 -3.83 63.73 38.00
N VAL A 1165 -2.57 63.99 38.42
CA VAL A 1165 -1.99 64.02 39.78
C VAL A 1165 -2.75 63.30 40.92
N GLY A 1166 -2.10 62.31 41.54
CA GLY A 1166 -2.66 61.54 42.66
C GLY A 1166 -2.21 61.95 44.07
N ASP A 1167 -2.76 61.26 45.08
CA ASP A 1167 -2.14 61.08 46.40
C ASP A 1167 -2.59 59.72 47.01
N THR A 1168 -1.90 59.31 48.06
CA THR A 1168 -1.81 58.02 48.71
C THR A 1168 -3.07 57.50 49.43
N LYS A 1169 -3.42 56.20 49.23
CA LYS A 1169 -3.42 55.16 50.30
C LYS A 1169 -3.87 53.76 49.88
N THR A 1170 -2.94 52.83 50.11
CA THR A 1170 -3.00 51.39 50.41
C THR A 1170 -4.34 50.65 50.62
N SER A 1171 -4.35 49.40 50.13
CA SER A 1171 -4.83 48.13 50.75
C SER A 1171 -6.08 47.43 50.19
N ILE A 1172 -5.83 46.21 49.66
CA ILE A 1172 -6.62 44.96 49.74
C ILE A 1172 -7.62 44.63 48.61
N ASN A 1173 -7.50 43.38 48.13
CA ASN A 1173 -8.36 42.61 47.20
C ASN A 1173 -8.36 42.96 45.70
N LEU A 1174 -7.38 42.41 44.98
CA LEU A 1174 -7.49 41.99 43.56
C LEU A 1174 -6.30 41.07 43.21
N LEU A 1175 -6.37 39.80 43.63
CA LEU A 1175 -5.29 38.80 43.40
C LEU A 1175 -5.78 37.35 43.40
N TRP A 1176 -7.03 37.11 42.97
CA TRP A 1176 -7.63 35.77 42.90
C TRP A 1176 -8.04 35.27 41.51
N PRO A 1177 -8.46 36.12 40.53
CA PRO A 1177 -8.74 35.62 39.17
C PRO A 1177 -7.49 35.11 38.43
N ALA A 1178 -6.37 35.84 38.55
CA ALA A 1178 -5.15 35.56 37.79
C ALA A 1178 -4.40 34.27 38.22
N LEU A 1179 -4.66 33.75 39.42
CA LEU A 1179 -4.04 32.51 39.91
C LEU A 1179 -4.83 31.25 39.52
N VAL A 1180 -6.11 31.37 39.20
CA VAL A 1180 -6.94 30.24 38.75
C VAL A 1180 -6.64 29.90 37.29
N LEU A 1181 -6.55 30.93 36.42
CA LEU A 1181 -6.16 30.78 35.01
C LEU A 1181 -4.76 30.16 34.84
N PHE A 1182 -3.78 30.56 35.65
CA PHE A 1182 -2.43 29.96 35.60
C PHE A 1182 -2.40 28.52 36.14
N GLY A 1183 -3.34 28.15 37.01
CA GLY A 1183 -3.53 26.78 37.49
C GLY A 1183 -4.14 25.85 36.42
N PHE A 1184 -5.13 26.34 35.67
CA PHE A 1184 -5.74 25.59 34.57
C PHE A 1184 -4.73 25.28 33.44
N LEU A 1185 -3.92 26.27 33.07
CA LEU A 1185 -2.88 26.10 32.03
C LEU A 1185 -1.84 25.03 32.40
N LEU A 1186 -1.48 24.93 33.69
CA LEU A 1186 -0.57 23.90 34.21
C LEU A 1186 -1.21 22.51 34.27
N ILE A 1187 -2.53 22.41 34.45
CA ILE A 1187 -3.26 21.13 34.43
C ILE A 1187 -3.42 20.61 32.99
N LEU A 1188 -3.65 21.49 32.01
CA LEU A 1188 -3.66 21.14 30.59
C LEU A 1188 -2.28 20.65 30.11
N LEU A 1189 -1.21 21.38 30.42
CA LEU A 1189 0.17 20.96 30.12
C LEU A 1189 0.55 19.64 30.82
N ALA A 1190 0.05 19.39 32.04
CA ALA A 1190 0.26 18.12 32.74
C ALA A 1190 -0.55 16.96 32.13
N LYS A 1191 -1.72 17.20 31.55
CA LYS A 1191 -2.49 16.18 30.81
C LYS A 1191 -1.82 15.81 29.48
N MET A 1192 -1.28 16.79 28.74
CA MET A 1192 -0.52 16.51 27.51
C MET A 1192 0.72 15.64 27.76
N PHE A 1193 1.47 15.89 28.85
CA PHE A 1193 2.65 15.11 29.23
C PHE A 1193 2.36 13.73 29.86
N ILE A 1194 1.09 13.31 29.93
CA ILE A 1194 0.67 11.97 30.41
C ILE A 1194 0.08 11.12 29.26
N LYS A 1195 -0.11 11.71 28.06
CA LYS A 1195 -0.52 11.02 26.83
C LYS A 1195 0.63 10.86 25.80
N LEU A 1196 1.85 11.23 26.20
CA LEU A 1196 3.15 10.96 25.56
C LEU A 1196 4.01 10.11 26.51
#